data_AF-A0A1M4NC37-F1
#
_entry.id   AF-A0A1M4NC37-F1
#
_cell.length_a   1.000
_cell.length_b   1.000
_cell.length_c   1.000
_cell.angle_alpha   90.00
_cell.angle_beta   90.00
_cell.angle_gamma   90.00
#
_symmetry.space_group_name_H-M   'P 1'
#
loop_
_entity.id
_entity.type
_entity.pdbx_description
1 polymer ?
#
loop_
_entity_poly.entity_id
_entity_poly.type
_entity_poly.pdbx_seq_one_letter_code
_entity_poly.pdbx_strand_id
1 'polypeptide(L)'
;MHYLKLHGREREINRVILLTPSEGLSNQHLIELELSGFKAELFDKNAGGLLTNSEKKIEIIDIHKLKDEAKEKTVAVDFFEKNNLVLVDEGHRGSSGKDWKQKRDTLCEKGFSFEYSATFGQAVKNDSKLIQEYAKCIIFDYSYRYFHGDGYGKDYNILNLADDKDEDMRNLYLTACLMMFYQQLKIYEENREALNPFMIEKPLLVFVGSTVNAVRTENKKNVSDVIDILLFFDRFIKNERNKTVDNIQRLLSGNAGLLDSKNREIFRDSFFYLKGKGLSQDAIFMDMLKIIFADAIPGAQLHIDILNGTDGEIGLKVGDAENYFGCINVGDSSKLIKLCEDIGLNTEKRGFSSSLFRSINETNSTINVLIGSKKFSEGWNSWRVSTMGLMNMGKKEGSEVIQLFGRGVRLKGYEFCLKRSKKAENVPSTLLSKKFQSIISLVETLNVFGVRADYMQQFKEYLKEEGMPDEENKINYFVQTVINLDEEKLNRLKTLKLKEGLDFKRKGPRPVLNLPSSYPGMKKIVLDYYQRIQYISSDDKSGSPDNVNKHIDTLKPEHLAFVDFDKVYFELERFKNEKSWYNLNIPKVILREIMQDDTWYILMIPEDDLKIKDFRSYMRFQEITTVLLKKYCEAFYNYMRQSYELPNLEYRGLEKDDRNFVREYSITVYDDGKKETIKARLDSLVDALRKASEGKSVEGLNMESFSHGTFDIIDFEKHLYSPLIHVDKYEDNISVSPVELNEGERQFVLDLRDYCTKNKDFFNDKELYLLRNKAKSGIGFFEAGNFYPDFIMWIIEGSKQYIAFIDPKGIRSISGGEENPKIQLYKKIKELQANLCKTNPNVILNSFIVTPTRLSEIKESWRGTITKEELEKCNVLLQRDDKKYIEKLINKALK
;
A
#
# COMPACT_ATOMS: atom_id res chain seq x y z
N MET A 1 -19.52 -3.10 45.23
CA MET A 1 -20.61 -3.40 46.20
C MET A 1 -20.16 -4.29 47.37
N HIS A 2 -19.51 -5.45 47.13
CA HIS A 2 -19.03 -6.34 48.20
C HIS A 2 -18.27 -5.63 49.34
N TYR A 3 -17.28 -4.80 49.02
CA TYR A 3 -16.50 -4.08 50.04
C TYR A 3 -17.30 -3.01 50.78
N LEU A 4 -18.22 -2.31 50.12
CA LEU A 4 -19.11 -1.36 50.80
C LEU A 4 -20.00 -2.07 51.82
N LYS A 5 -20.48 -3.27 51.49
CA LYS A 5 -21.19 -4.14 52.42
C LYS A 5 -20.35 -4.56 53.60
N LEU A 6 -19.14 -5.05 53.32
CA LEU A 6 -18.19 -5.50 54.33
C LEU A 6 -17.87 -4.40 55.36
N HIS A 7 -17.84 -3.14 54.92
CA HIS A 7 -17.54 -1.99 55.78
C HIS A 7 -18.78 -1.22 56.27
N GLY A 8 -20.01 -1.72 56.04
CA GLY A 8 -21.25 -1.04 56.46
C GLY A 8 -21.53 0.29 55.76
N ARG A 9 -20.88 0.55 54.62
CA ARG A 9 -20.94 1.79 53.82
C ARG A 9 -21.89 1.68 52.64
N GLU A 10 -22.83 0.72 52.66
CA GLU A 10 -23.74 0.48 51.54
C GLU A 10 -24.64 1.67 51.21
N ARG A 11 -24.89 2.57 52.16
CA ARG A 11 -25.71 3.77 51.95
C ARG A 11 -24.97 4.93 51.29
N GLU A 12 -23.67 4.81 51.06
CA GLU A 12 -22.86 5.89 50.48
C GLU A 12 -22.98 6.03 48.96
N ILE A 13 -23.62 5.10 48.27
CA ILE A 13 -23.90 5.22 46.84
C ILE A 13 -25.41 5.16 46.68
N ASN A 14 -26.00 6.11 45.97
CA ASN A 14 -27.43 6.16 45.78
C ASN A 14 -27.87 5.12 44.75
N ARG A 15 -27.29 5.17 43.54
CA ARG A 15 -27.64 4.27 42.42
C ARG A 15 -26.39 3.74 41.70
N VAL A 16 -26.57 2.64 40.98
CA VAL A 16 -25.60 2.13 40.01
C VAL A 16 -26.21 2.33 38.62
N ILE A 17 -25.58 3.19 37.81
CA ILE A 17 -26.12 3.62 36.52
C ILE A 17 -25.14 3.18 35.43
N LEU A 18 -25.63 2.53 34.38
CA LEU A 18 -24.88 2.26 33.15
C LEU A 18 -25.35 3.22 32.04
N LEU A 19 -24.48 4.15 31.65
CA LEU A 19 -24.69 5.06 30.53
C LEU A 19 -24.24 4.40 29.23
N THR A 20 -25.14 4.37 28.26
CA THR A 20 -24.90 3.83 26.92
C THR A 20 -25.15 4.91 25.86
N PRO A 21 -24.50 4.85 24.69
CA PRO A 21 -24.65 5.88 23.66
C PRO A 21 -25.93 5.73 22.82
N SER A 22 -26.60 4.57 22.87
CA SER A 22 -27.85 4.32 22.13
C SER A 22 -28.70 3.25 22.81
N GLU A 23 -30.02 3.32 22.59
CA GLU A 23 -30.99 2.33 23.08
C GLU A 23 -30.71 0.90 22.61
N GLY A 24 -30.13 0.72 21.41
CA GLY A 24 -29.70 -0.59 20.92
C GLY A 24 -28.62 -1.21 21.81
N LEU A 25 -27.63 -0.42 22.23
CA LEU A 25 -26.60 -0.85 23.18
C LEU A 25 -27.15 -1.04 24.60
N SER A 26 -28.14 -0.23 25.03
CA SER A 26 -28.81 -0.46 26.32
C SER A 26 -29.44 -1.85 26.40
N ASN A 27 -30.14 -2.27 25.35
CA ASN A 27 -30.73 -3.61 25.28
C ASN A 27 -29.67 -4.72 25.24
N GLN A 28 -28.57 -4.50 24.51
CA GLN A 28 -27.47 -5.46 24.47
C GLN A 28 -26.85 -5.65 25.87
N HIS A 29 -26.59 -4.58 26.60
CA HIS A 29 -26.05 -4.65 27.96
C HIS A 29 -27.01 -5.34 28.93
N LEU A 30 -28.33 -5.13 28.80
CA LEU A 30 -29.32 -5.84 29.62
C LEU A 30 -29.15 -7.36 29.46
N ILE A 31 -29.11 -7.85 28.23
CA ILE A 31 -28.96 -9.27 27.92
C ILE A 31 -27.63 -9.82 28.46
N GLU A 32 -26.51 -9.13 28.21
CA GLU A 32 -25.17 -9.59 28.63
C GLU A 32 -25.01 -9.58 30.17
N LEU A 33 -25.60 -8.59 30.85
CA LEU A 33 -25.61 -8.51 32.32
C LEU A 33 -26.44 -9.64 32.93
N GLU A 34 -27.62 -9.93 32.37
CA GLU A 34 -28.47 -11.05 32.80
C GLU A 34 -27.76 -12.41 32.61
N LEU A 35 -27.13 -12.62 31.45
CA LEU A 35 -26.33 -13.82 31.17
C LEU A 35 -25.15 -13.97 32.14
N SER A 36 -24.58 -12.84 32.58
CA SER A 36 -23.50 -12.79 33.56
C SER A 36 -23.99 -12.87 35.02
N GLY A 37 -25.30 -13.02 35.24
CA GLY A 37 -25.91 -13.16 36.57
C GLY A 37 -26.10 -11.84 37.35
N PHE A 38 -25.97 -10.69 36.69
CA PHE A 38 -26.25 -9.38 37.29
C PHE A 38 -27.73 -9.01 37.17
N LYS A 39 -28.24 -8.30 38.18
CA LYS A 39 -29.59 -7.72 38.15
C LYS A 39 -29.54 -6.34 37.51
N ALA A 40 -30.09 -6.21 36.31
CA ALA A 40 -30.13 -4.97 35.56
C ALA A 40 -31.55 -4.68 35.04
N GLU A 41 -31.85 -3.42 34.77
CA GLU A 41 -33.11 -2.99 34.14
C GLU A 41 -32.89 -1.74 33.29
N LEU A 42 -33.72 -1.56 32.25
CA LEU A 42 -33.76 -0.30 31.51
C LEU A 42 -34.46 0.76 32.36
N PHE A 43 -33.88 1.96 32.41
CA PHE A 43 -34.46 3.06 33.16
C PHE A 43 -35.83 3.47 32.60
N ASP A 44 -36.83 3.51 33.48
CA ASP A 44 -38.17 4.02 33.18
C ASP A 44 -38.58 5.10 34.20
N LYS A 45 -38.89 6.29 33.69
CA LYS A 45 -39.33 7.46 34.46
C LYS A 45 -40.69 7.25 35.13
N ASN A 46 -41.54 6.38 34.59
CA ASN A 46 -42.90 6.12 35.06
C ASN A 46 -43.01 4.94 36.02
N ALA A 47 -41.93 4.15 36.19
CA ALA A 47 -41.93 2.95 37.03
C ALA A 47 -42.02 3.24 38.55
N GLY A 48 -42.03 4.52 38.98
CA GLY A 48 -42.37 4.94 40.34
C GLY A 48 -41.25 4.69 41.37
N GLY A 49 -40.75 5.79 41.97
CA GLY A 49 -39.73 5.79 43.02
C GLY A 49 -40.19 5.31 44.40
N LEU A 50 -40.88 4.17 44.50
CA LEU A 50 -41.38 3.61 45.75
C LEU A 50 -41.01 2.12 45.86
N LEU A 51 -39.75 1.90 46.23
CA LEU A 51 -39.20 0.82 47.06
C LEU A 51 -37.73 0.66 46.69
N THR A 52 -36.87 1.26 47.51
CA THR A 52 -35.47 0.85 47.64
C THR A 52 -35.46 -0.62 48.06
N ASN A 53 -35.54 -1.52 47.08
CA ASN A 53 -35.30 -2.92 47.30
C ASN A 53 -33.90 -3.07 47.89
N SER A 54 -33.78 -3.95 48.87
CA SER A 54 -32.56 -4.27 49.62
C SER A 54 -31.38 -4.74 48.74
N GLU A 55 -31.57 -4.86 47.43
CA GLU A 55 -30.56 -5.18 46.44
C GLU A 55 -30.54 -4.11 45.35
N LYS A 56 -29.44 -3.35 45.27
CA LYS A 56 -29.22 -2.34 44.23
C LYS A 56 -29.08 -3.02 42.87
N LYS A 57 -29.99 -2.71 41.93
CA LYS A 57 -29.90 -3.11 40.52
C LYS A 57 -29.04 -2.12 39.73
N ILE A 58 -28.61 -2.53 38.54
CA ILE A 58 -27.95 -1.67 37.56
C ILE A 58 -29.03 -1.03 36.67
N GLU A 59 -29.21 0.29 36.76
CA GLU A 59 -30.12 1.06 35.91
C GLU A 59 -29.40 1.44 34.60
N ILE A 60 -29.87 0.93 33.46
CA ILE A 60 -29.27 1.20 32.15
C ILE A 60 -30.04 2.33 31.46
N ILE A 61 -29.34 3.38 31.03
CA ILE A 61 -29.95 4.51 30.34
C ILE A 61 -29.13 4.95 29.13
N ASP A 62 -29.84 5.21 28.03
CA ASP A 62 -29.30 5.90 26.86
C ASP A 62 -29.09 7.37 27.22
N ILE A 63 -27.87 7.87 27.00
CA ILE A 63 -27.55 9.25 27.32
C ILE A 63 -28.41 10.28 26.58
N HIS A 64 -28.91 10.00 25.38
CA HIS A 64 -29.76 10.94 24.67
C HIS A 64 -31.10 11.19 25.40
N LYS A 65 -31.48 10.31 26.34
CA LYS A 65 -32.61 10.48 27.25
C LYS A 65 -32.29 11.40 28.44
N LEU A 66 -31.02 11.72 28.71
CA LEU A 66 -30.58 12.67 29.74
C LEU A 66 -30.52 14.12 29.21
N LYS A 67 -31.27 15.02 29.84
CA LYS A 67 -31.33 16.45 29.51
C LYS A 67 -31.30 17.31 30.79
N ASP A 68 -31.11 18.62 30.64
CA ASP A 68 -31.15 19.55 31.79
C ASP A 68 -32.59 19.68 32.33
N GLU A 69 -33.58 19.66 31.43
CA GLU A 69 -35.01 19.68 31.77
C GLU A 69 -35.71 18.40 31.32
N ALA A 70 -36.63 17.91 32.16
CA ALA A 70 -37.40 16.71 31.88
C ALA A 70 -38.53 16.99 30.87
N LYS A 71 -38.63 16.16 29.81
CA LYS A 71 -39.75 16.17 28.84
C LYS A 71 -40.45 14.80 28.85
N GLU A 72 -41.29 14.53 27.85
CA GLU A 72 -42.05 13.29 27.74
C GLU A 72 -41.14 12.04 27.59
N LYS A 73 -40.09 12.12 26.76
CA LYS A 73 -39.12 11.03 26.52
C LYS A 73 -37.75 11.24 27.18
N THR A 74 -37.58 12.30 27.97
CA THR A 74 -36.30 12.65 28.60
C THR A 74 -36.44 12.89 30.09
N VAL A 75 -35.37 12.64 30.83
CA VAL A 75 -35.27 12.83 32.27
C VAL A 75 -34.19 13.87 32.59
N ALA A 76 -34.47 14.70 33.60
CA ALA A 76 -33.53 15.68 34.10
C ALA A 76 -32.37 14.96 34.81
N VAL A 77 -31.13 15.40 34.60
CA VAL A 77 -29.95 14.80 35.25
C VAL A 77 -30.06 14.84 36.77
N ASP A 78 -30.59 15.92 37.32
CA ASP A 78 -30.79 16.12 38.76
C ASP A 78 -31.73 15.07 39.41
N PHE A 79 -32.54 14.36 38.61
CA PHE A 79 -33.41 13.28 39.09
C PHE A 79 -32.62 12.14 39.76
N PHE A 80 -31.39 11.91 39.32
CA PHE A 80 -30.56 10.79 39.78
C PHE A 80 -29.76 11.11 41.05
N GLU A 81 -29.85 12.32 41.59
CA GLU A 81 -28.95 12.84 42.62
C GLU A 81 -27.47 12.82 42.13
N LYS A 82 -26.53 13.16 43.03
CA LYS A 82 -25.12 13.43 42.68
C LYS A 82 -24.13 12.36 43.14
N ASN A 83 -24.57 11.41 43.95
CA ASN A 83 -23.71 10.44 44.63
C ASN A 83 -23.94 9.02 44.08
N ASN A 84 -23.65 8.83 42.80
CA ASN A 84 -23.90 7.57 42.09
C ASN A 84 -22.60 6.88 41.69
N LEU A 85 -22.69 5.56 41.48
CA LEU A 85 -21.69 4.81 40.72
C LEU A 85 -22.11 4.80 39.25
N VAL A 86 -21.34 5.45 38.39
CA VAL A 86 -21.68 5.60 36.97
C VAL A 86 -20.70 4.79 36.13
N LEU A 87 -21.20 3.79 35.42
CA LEU A 87 -20.48 3.03 34.41
C LEU A 87 -20.77 3.67 33.07
N VAL A 88 -19.75 4.03 32.29
CA VAL A 88 -19.92 4.71 31.00
C VAL A 88 -19.32 3.84 29.91
N ASP A 89 -20.16 3.41 28.98
CA ASP A 89 -19.72 2.73 27.76
C ASP A 89 -19.38 3.74 26.66
N GLU A 90 -18.33 3.46 25.89
CA GLU A 90 -17.77 4.31 24.83
C GLU A 90 -17.59 5.79 25.22
N GLY A 91 -17.01 6.03 26.41
CA GLY A 91 -16.85 7.38 26.99
C GLY A 91 -16.20 8.41 26.05
N HIS A 92 -15.38 7.95 25.09
CA HIS A 92 -14.73 8.79 24.09
C HIS A 92 -15.70 9.48 23.10
N ARG A 93 -16.82 8.83 22.74
CA ARG A 93 -17.86 9.46 21.91
C ARG A 93 -18.54 10.61 22.64
N GLY A 94 -18.42 10.63 23.97
CA GLY A 94 -18.87 11.69 24.85
C GLY A 94 -17.90 12.81 25.07
N SER A 95 -16.62 12.55 24.96
CA SER A 95 -15.60 13.58 25.10
C SER A 95 -15.65 14.62 23.98
N SER A 96 -16.14 14.25 22.79
CA SER A 96 -16.33 15.18 21.66
C SER A 96 -17.51 16.16 21.81
N GLY A 97 -18.42 15.93 22.76
CA GLY A 97 -19.52 16.83 23.07
C GLY A 97 -19.43 17.33 24.52
N LYS A 98 -19.14 18.61 24.73
CA LYS A 98 -19.09 19.23 26.08
C LYS A 98 -20.30 18.87 26.97
N ASP A 99 -21.45 18.62 26.34
CA ASP A 99 -22.73 18.23 26.96
C ASP A 99 -22.71 16.83 27.61
N TRP A 100 -22.08 15.81 27.01
CA TRP A 100 -22.07 14.45 27.58
C TRP A 100 -21.23 14.44 28.86
N LYS A 101 -19.99 14.93 28.79
CA LYS A 101 -19.08 14.97 29.95
C LYS A 101 -19.70 15.70 31.13
N GLN A 102 -20.33 16.85 30.90
CA GLN A 102 -20.99 17.63 31.96
C GLN A 102 -22.13 16.84 32.65
N LYS A 103 -22.95 16.12 31.88
CA LYS A 103 -24.04 15.30 32.44
C LYS A 103 -23.52 14.14 33.27
N ARG A 104 -22.49 13.45 32.78
CA ARG A 104 -21.78 12.41 33.54
C ARG A 104 -21.20 12.98 34.84
N ASP A 105 -20.47 14.09 34.77
CA ASP A 105 -19.84 14.72 35.94
C ASP A 105 -20.88 15.12 36.98
N THR A 106 -22.06 15.58 36.53
CA THR A 106 -23.17 15.92 37.43
C THR A 106 -23.75 14.67 38.11
N LEU A 107 -23.91 13.56 37.39
CA LEU A 107 -24.41 12.29 37.95
C LEU A 107 -23.50 11.72 39.04
N CYS A 108 -22.20 11.94 38.96
CA CYS A 108 -21.21 11.38 39.89
C CYS A 108 -20.40 12.43 40.68
N GLU A 109 -20.88 13.68 40.82
CA GLU A 109 -20.14 14.77 41.47
C GLU A 109 -19.65 14.42 42.89
N LYS A 110 -20.46 13.66 43.65
CA LYS A 110 -20.10 13.14 44.98
C LYS A 110 -19.86 11.63 45.01
N GLY A 111 -19.95 10.99 43.84
CA GLY A 111 -19.85 9.55 43.67
C GLY A 111 -18.57 9.14 42.94
N PHE A 112 -18.68 8.16 42.05
CA PHE A 112 -17.54 7.63 41.30
C PHE A 112 -17.98 7.20 39.89
N SER A 113 -17.10 7.33 38.90
CA SER A 113 -17.35 6.84 37.55
C SER A 113 -16.25 5.90 37.05
N PHE A 114 -16.66 4.86 36.31
CA PHE A 114 -15.78 4.02 35.50
C PHE A 114 -16.12 4.23 34.03
N GLU A 115 -15.12 4.52 33.22
CA GLU A 115 -15.27 4.73 31.79
C GLU A 115 -14.57 3.61 31.03
N TYR A 116 -15.31 3.00 30.10
CA TYR A 116 -14.81 2.02 29.15
C TYR A 116 -14.73 2.67 27.78
N SER A 117 -13.61 2.50 27.10
CA SER A 117 -13.41 3.08 25.77
C SER A 117 -12.35 2.33 25.00
N ALA A 118 -12.68 1.91 23.77
CA ALA A 118 -11.74 1.23 22.88
C ALA A 118 -10.84 2.17 22.08
N THR A 119 -11.24 3.42 21.83
CA THR A 119 -10.51 4.36 20.94
C THR A 119 -10.21 5.69 21.65
N PHE A 120 -9.71 5.61 22.88
CA PHE A 120 -9.49 6.78 23.71
C PHE A 120 -8.40 7.72 23.17
N GLY A 121 -7.24 7.16 22.78
CA GLY A 121 -6.09 7.93 22.28
C GLY A 121 -6.38 8.79 21.04
N GLN A 122 -7.31 8.33 20.19
CA GLN A 122 -7.75 9.08 19.01
C GLN A 122 -8.68 10.24 19.34
N ALA A 123 -9.58 10.06 20.30
CA ALA A 123 -10.62 11.05 20.63
C ALA A 123 -10.08 12.27 21.38
N VAL A 124 -9.01 12.11 22.18
CA VAL A 124 -8.42 13.22 22.96
C VAL A 124 -7.23 13.89 22.27
N LYS A 125 -6.77 13.39 21.11
CA LYS A 125 -5.53 13.82 20.42
C LYS A 125 -5.41 15.34 20.18
N ASN A 126 -6.54 16.05 20.10
CA ASN A 126 -6.60 17.49 19.85
C ASN A 126 -6.96 18.35 21.09
N ASP A 127 -7.12 17.77 22.28
CA ASP A 127 -7.44 18.49 23.52
C ASP A 127 -6.44 18.14 24.63
N SER A 128 -5.44 19.01 24.81
CA SER A 128 -4.36 18.82 25.78
C SER A 128 -4.83 18.75 27.24
N LYS A 129 -5.96 19.38 27.58
CA LYS A 129 -6.52 19.32 28.94
C LYS A 129 -7.16 17.96 29.20
N LEU A 130 -7.93 17.45 28.23
CA LEU A 130 -8.50 16.10 28.33
C LEU A 130 -7.41 15.03 28.33
N ILE A 131 -6.37 15.15 27.49
CA ILE A 131 -5.22 14.23 27.53
C ILE A 131 -4.62 14.18 28.94
N GLN A 132 -4.36 15.34 29.56
CA GLN A 132 -3.71 15.38 30.87
C GLN A 132 -4.60 14.86 32.00
N GLU A 133 -5.90 15.13 31.94
CA GLU A 133 -6.88 14.63 32.92
C GLU A 133 -6.95 13.10 32.85
N TYR A 134 -7.19 12.56 31.66
CA TYR A 134 -7.36 11.12 31.49
C TYR A 134 -6.07 10.32 31.64
N ALA A 135 -4.91 10.87 31.25
CA ALA A 135 -3.62 10.23 31.52
C ALA A 135 -3.37 9.97 33.02
N LYS A 136 -4.00 10.75 33.91
CA LYS A 136 -3.94 10.53 35.38
C LYS A 136 -5.01 9.57 35.89
N CYS A 137 -6.03 9.26 35.09
CA CYS A 137 -7.21 8.49 35.48
C CYS A 137 -7.29 7.10 34.85
N ILE A 138 -6.40 6.76 33.90
CA ILE A 138 -6.31 5.41 33.33
C ILE A 138 -5.79 4.45 34.39
N ILE A 139 -6.66 3.55 34.85
CA ILE A 139 -6.34 2.52 35.86
C ILE A 139 -5.70 1.29 35.18
N PHE A 140 -6.12 0.98 33.96
CA PHE A 140 -5.64 -0.17 33.20
C PHE A 140 -5.79 0.11 31.71
N ASP A 141 -4.73 -0.15 30.94
CA ASP A 141 -4.71 -0.07 29.48
C ASP A 141 -4.41 -1.45 28.92
N TYR A 142 -5.33 -1.95 28.09
CA TYR A 142 -5.20 -3.24 27.42
C TYR A 142 -5.48 -3.07 25.93
N SER A 143 -4.50 -2.47 25.27
CA SER A 143 -4.52 -2.20 23.83
C SER A 143 -4.57 -3.49 23.00
N TYR A 144 -4.90 -3.33 21.72
CA TYR A 144 -5.01 -4.46 20.80
C TYR A 144 -3.70 -5.27 20.70
N ARG A 145 -2.52 -4.62 20.84
CA ARG A 145 -1.20 -5.28 20.89
C ARG A 145 -1.14 -6.39 21.95
N TYR A 146 -1.57 -6.09 23.17
CA TYR A 146 -1.54 -7.06 24.27
C TYR A 146 -2.61 -8.13 24.07
N PHE A 147 -3.83 -7.73 23.70
CA PHE A 147 -4.92 -8.64 23.38
C PHE A 147 -4.50 -9.72 22.37
N HIS A 148 -4.04 -9.34 21.19
CA HIS A 148 -3.62 -10.33 20.18
C HIS A 148 -2.32 -11.05 20.56
N GLY A 149 -1.35 -10.35 21.17
CA GLY A 149 -0.06 -10.90 21.59
C GLY A 149 -0.19 -12.04 22.61
N ASP A 150 -1.11 -11.89 23.56
CA ASP A 150 -1.46 -12.89 24.58
C ASP A 150 -2.26 -14.07 24.04
N GLY A 151 -2.61 -14.02 22.75
CA GLY A 151 -3.33 -15.07 22.03
C GLY A 151 -4.83 -14.84 21.92
N TYR A 152 -5.38 -13.74 22.44
CA TYR A 152 -6.81 -13.46 22.32
C TYR A 152 -7.17 -13.03 20.91
N GLY A 153 -8.40 -13.36 20.50
CA GLY A 153 -8.87 -12.99 19.18
C GLY A 153 -8.30 -13.84 18.04
N LYS A 154 -8.96 -13.75 16.89
CA LYS A 154 -8.58 -14.37 15.64
C LYS A 154 -7.30 -13.71 15.13
N ASP A 155 -6.53 -14.48 14.38
CA ASP A 155 -5.54 -13.91 13.47
C ASP A 155 -6.28 -13.15 12.34
N TYR A 156 -5.59 -12.33 11.57
CA TYR A 156 -6.22 -11.55 10.50
C TYR A 156 -5.37 -11.43 9.24
N ASN A 157 -6.06 -11.37 8.10
CA ASN A 157 -5.53 -11.02 6.79
C ASN A 157 -6.34 -9.85 6.26
N ILE A 158 -5.70 -8.80 5.79
CA ILE A 158 -6.34 -7.59 5.28
C ILE A 158 -5.74 -7.27 3.93
N LEU A 159 -6.61 -7.28 2.92
CA LEU A 159 -6.28 -7.06 1.54
C LEU A 159 -6.99 -5.81 1.05
N ASN A 160 -6.37 -5.03 0.18
CA ASN A 160 -7.02 -3.90 -0.48
C ASN A 160 -6.60 -3.75 -1.94
N LEU A 161 -7.59 -3.83 -2.82
CA LEU A 161 -7.48 -3.49 -4.24
C LEU A 161 -7.68 -1.97 -4.39
N ALA A 162 -6.57 -1.23 -4.42
CA ALA A 162 -6.59 0.23 -4.49
C ALA A 162 -6.98 0.76 -5.88
N ASP A 163 -6.51 0.11 -6.96
CA ASP A 163 -6.94 0.37 -8.33
C ASP A 163 -7.77 -0.80 -8.82
N ASP A 164 -9.02 -0.57 -9.19
CA ASP A 164 -10.01 -1.57 -9.60
C ASP A 164 -10.61 -1.26 -10.98
N LYS A 165 -9.93 -0.43 -11.78
CA LYS A 165 -10.38 -0.06 -13.13
C LYS A 165 -10.52 -1.27 -14.05
N ASP A 166 -9.69 -2.29 -13.87
CA ASP A 166 -9.84 -3.58 -14.56
C ASP A 166 -10.93 -4.40 -13.85
N GLU A 167 -12.10 -4.48 -14.48
CA GLU A 167 -13.26 -5.21 -13.96
C GLU A 167 -13.00 -6.71 -13.85
N ASP A 168 -12.20 -7.30 -14.75
CA ASP A 168 -11.87 -8.73 -14.71
C ASP A 168 -10.94 -9.03 -13.52
N MET A 169 -9.96 -8.16 -13.26
CA MET A 169 -9.11 -8.26 -12.06
C MET A 169 -9.89 -8.04 -10.77
N ARG A 170 -10.81 -7.07 -10.76
CA ARG A 170 -11.71 -6.85 -9.63
C ARG A 170 -12.59 -8.08 -9.36
N ASN A 171 -13.14 -8.69 -10.41
CA ASN A 171 -13.92 -9.92 -10.28
C ASN A 171 -13.06 -11.11 -9.81
N LEU A 172 -11.80 -11.23 -10.26
CA LEU A 172 -10.85 -12.24 -9.77
C LEU A 172 -10.57 -12.05 -8.26
N TYR A 173 -10.33 -10.81 -7.83
CA TYR A 173 -10.09 -10.47 -6.43
C TYR A 173 -11.30 -10.77 -5.53
N LEU A 174 -12.52 -10.41 -5.96
CA LEU A 174 -13.74 -10.75 -5.24
C LEU A 174 -14.05 -12.27 -5.29
N THR A 175 -13.66 -12.97 -6.34
CA THR A 175 -13.70 -14.44 -6.40
C THR A 175 -12.79 -15.04 -5.33
N ALA A 176 -11.59 -14.48 -5.13
CA ALA A 176 -10.69 -14.90 -4.05
C ALA A 176 -11.31 -14.69 -2.66
N CYS A 177 -12.04 -13.60 -2.45
CA CYS A 177 -12.82 -13.36 -1.23
C CYS A 177 -13.84 -14.48 -0.97
N LEU A 178 -14.67 -14.83 -1.97
CA LEU A 178 -15.62 -15.92 -1.85
C LEU A 178 -14.94 -17.29 -1.66
N MET A 179 -13.82 -17.55 -2.32
CA MET A 179 -13.07 -18.80 -2.15
C MET A 179 -12.48 -18.93 -0.74
N MET A 180 -11.98 -17.84 -0.14
CA MET A 180 -11.49 -17.85 1.25
C MET A 180 -12.63 -18.15 2.22
N PHE A 181 -13.79 -17.50 2.03
CA PHE A 181 -14.97 -17.76 2.84
C PHE A 181 -15.50 -19.20 2.67
N TYR A 182 -15.58 -19.69 1.44
CA TYR A 182 -15.95 -21.07 1.13
C TYR A 182 -15.02 -22.08 1.81
N GLN A 183 -13.71 -21.85 1.78
CA GLN A 183 -12.74 -22.71 2.46
C GLN A 183 -13.04 -22.79 3.96
N GLN A 184 -13.36 -21.66 4.61
CA GLN A 184 -13.73 -21.65 6.04
C GLN A 184 -15.04 -22.40 6.31
N LEU A 185 -16.07 -22.20 5.49
CA LEU A 185 -17.35 -22.92 5.61
C LEU A 185 -17.16 -24.43 5.45
N LYS A 186 -16.40 -24.85 4.44
CA LYS A 186 -16.14 -26.27 4.16
C LYS A 186 -15.36 -26.93 5.29
N ILE A 187 -14.35 -26.25 5.84
CA ILE A 187 -13.63 -26.72 7.03
C ILE A 187 -14.61 -26.91 8.20
N TYR A 188 -15.47 -25.93 8.44
CA TYR A 188 -16.46 -26.00 9.52
C TYR A 188 -17.40 -27.19 9.35
N GLU A 189 -17.99 -27.38 8.16
CA GLU A 189 -18.94 -28.46 7.90
C GLU A 189 -18.33 -29.86 8.02
N GLU A 190 -17.12 -30.05 7.50
CA GLU A 190 -16.48 -31.37 7.50
C GLU A 190 -15.79 -31.73 8.82
N ASN A 191 -15.54 -30.75 9.72
CA ASN A 191 -14.74 -30.94 10.93
C ASN A 191 -15.49 -30.52 12.21
N ARG A 192 -16.83 -30.46 12.20
CA ARG A 192 -17.65 -29.98 13.33
C ARG A 192 -17.28 -30.61 14.67
N GLU A 193 -17.14 -31.93 14.72
CA GLU A 193 -16.80 -32.64 15.97
C GLU A 193 -15.44 -32.22 16.53
N ALA A 194 -14.43 -32.11 15.68
CA ALA A 194 -13.08 -31.70 16.09
C ALA A 194 -13.00 -30.21 16.46
N LEU A 195 -13.87 -29.37 15.89
CA LEU A 195 -13.95 -27.94 16.18
C LEU A 195 -14.79 -27.61 17.42
N ASN A 196 -15.69 -28.50 17.84
CA ASN A 196 -16.62 -28.28 18.96
C ASN A 196 -15.91 -27.90 20.29
N PRO A 197 -14.78 -28.54 20.69
CA PRO A 197 -14.06 -28.13 21.91
C PRO A 197 -13.57 -26.68 21.89
N PHE A 198 -13.35 -26.12 20.71
CA PHE A 198 -12.89 -24.75 20.48
C PHE A 198 -14.04 -23.75 20.27
N MET A 199 -15.29 -24.23 20.28
CA MET A 199 -16.50 -23.43 20.10
C MET A 199 -16.45 -22.53 18.86
N ILE A 200 -15.88 -23.04 17.77
CA ILE A 200 -15.89 -22.35 16.49
C ILE A 200 -17.32 -22.30 15.98
N GLU A 201 -17.80 -21.11 15.66
CA GLU A 201 -19.13 -20.89 15.10
C GLU A 201 -19.13 -21.01 13.58
N LYS A 202 -20.31 -21.31 13.00
CA LYS A 202 -20.47 -21.37 11.55
C LYS A 202 -20.06 -20.04 10.92
N PRO A 203 -19.07 -20.01 10.00
CA PRO A 203 -18.59 -18.77 9.38
C PRO A 203 -19.71 -17.91 8.76
N LEU A 204 -19.54 -16.59 8.84
CA LEU A 204 -20.39 -15.57 8.24
C LEU A 204 -19.54 -14.58 7.45
N LEU A 205 -19.98 -14.28 6.22
CA LEU A 205 -19.40 -13.27 5.35
C LEU A 205 -20.19 -11.97 5.51
N VAL A 206 -19.50 -10.88 5.82
CA VAL A 206 -20.12 -9.56 6.01
C VAL A 206 -19.62 -8.60 4.94
N PHE A 207 -20.51 -8.09 4.10
CA PHE A 207 -20.21 -6.98 3.21
C PHE A 207 -20.73 -5.67 3.77
N VAL A 208 -19.87 -4.64 3.76
CA VAL A 208 -20.25 -3.29 4.19
C VAL A 208 -19.93 -2.31 3.07
N GLY A 209 -20.96 -1.57 2.66
CA GLY A 209 -20.87 -0.46 1.72
C GLY A 209 -21.07 0.88 2.43
N SER A 210 -20.36 1.92 2.01
CA SER A 210 -20.49 3.26 2.60
C SER A 210 -21.81 3.92 2.19
N THR A 211 -22.41 3.47 1.08
CA THR A 211 -23.63 4.04 0.53
C THR A 211 -24.71 3.00 0.17
N VAL A 212 -25.93 3.31 0.61
CA VAL A 212 -27.17 2.62 0.21
C VAL A 212 -27.90 3.35 -0.92
N ASN A 213 -27.60 4.63 -1.11
CA ASN A 213 -28.12 5.49 -2.15
C ASN A 213 -27.20 5.47 -3.37
N ALA A 214 -27.74 5.66 -4.57
CA ALA A 214 -26.94 5.74 -5.78
C ALA A 214 -25.93 6.89 -5.74
N VAL A 215 -24.66 6.59 -6.04
CA VAL A 215 -23.55 7.57 -5.99
C VAL A 215 -22.79 7.66 -7.30
N ARG A 216 -22.93 6.66 -8.18
CA ARG A 216 -22.29 6.62 -9.49
C ARG A 216 -23.28 6.21 -10.57
N THR A 217 -22.99 6.66 -11.79
CA THR A 217 -23.73 6.27 -12.98
C THR A 217 -22.85 5.37 -13.84
N GLU A 218 -23.18 4.09 -13.93
CA GLU A 218 -22.55 3.13 -14.84
C GLU A 218 -23.53 2.76 -15.95
N ASN A 219 -23.12 2.90 -17.21
CA ASN A 219 -23.98 2.66 -18.37
C ASN A 219 -25.34 3.39 -18.30
N LYS A 220 -25.35 4.65 -17.81
CA LYS A 220 -26.55 5.47 -17.56
C LYS A 220 -27.47 4.96 -16.43
N LYS A 221 -27.05 3.98 -15.64
CA LYS A 221 -27.77 3.44 -14.49
C LYS A 221 -27.10 3.80 -13.17
N ASN A 222 -27.92 4.06 -12.16
CA ASN A 222 -27.51 4.52 -10.84
C ASN A 222 -27.12 3.35 -9.93
N VAL A 223 -25.85 3.24 -9.54
CA VAL A 223 -25.31 2.10 -8.77
C VAL A 223 -24.84 2.57 -7.38
N SER A 224 -25.25 1.86 -6.32
CA SER A 224 -24.74 1.98 -4.95
C SER A 224 -23.78 0.83 -4.62
N ASP A 225 -23.09 0.88 -3.48
CA ASP A 225 -22.14 -0.16 -3.08
C ASP A 225 -22.82 -1.51 -2.83
N VAL A 226 -24.00 -1.49 -2.19
CA VAL A 226 -24.81 -2.68 -1.95
C VAL A 226 -25.23 -3.34 -3.26
N ILE A 227 -25.61 -2.54 -4.26
CA ILE A 227 -25.98 -3.04 -5.59
C ILE A 227 -24.77 -3.66 -6.29
N ASP A 228 -23.59 -3.06 -6.18
CA ASP A 228 -22.38 -3.62 -6.78
C ASP A 228 -22.04 -5.01 -6.24
N ILE A 229 -22.24 -5.24 -4.94
CA ILE A 229 -22.11 -6.56 -4.31
C ILE A 229 -23.14 -7.53 -4.89
N LEU A 230 -24.40 -7.12 -5.03
CA LEU A 230 -25.46 -7.95 -5.62
C LEU A 230 -25.17 -8.31 -7.08
N LEU A 231 -24.68 -7.35 -7.88
CA LEU A 231 -24.28 -7.57 -9.26
C LEU A 231 -23.07 -8.51 -9.36
N PHE A 232 -22.13 -8.43 -8.41
CA PHE A 232 -21.05 -9.40 -8.32
C PHE A 232 -21.57 -10.82 -8.04
N PHE A 233 -22.48 -11.00 -7.07
CA PHE A 233 -23.08 -12.30 -6.81
C PHE A 233 -23.87 -12.85 -7.99
N ASP A 234 -24.68 -12.01 -8.65
CA ASP A 234 -25.43 -12.39 -9.84
C ASP A 234 -24.48 -12.87 -10.96
N ARG A 235 -23.39 -12.12 -11.24
CA ARG A 235 -22.36 -12.55 -12.21
C ARG A 235 -21.67 -13.85 -11.79
N PHE A 236 -21.35 -13.99 -10.50
CA PHE A 236 -20.68 -15.18 -9.96
C PHE A 236 -21.54 -16.43 -10.15
N ILE A 237 -22.83 -16.36 -9.76
CA ILE A 237 -23.81 -17.46 -9.84
C ILE A 237 -24.12 -17.82 -11.29
N LYS A 238 -24.27 -16.81 -12.16
CA LYS A 238 -24.53 -17.03 -13.59
C LYS A 238 -23.35 -17.70 -14.31
N ASN A 239 -22.13 -17.49 -13.83
CA ASN A 239 -20.90 -18.00 -14.43
C ASN A 239 -20.86 -17.78 -15.95
N GLU A 240 -21.19 -16.57 -16.39
CA GLU A 240 -21.32 -16.26 -17.81
C GLU A 240 -20.00 -16.55 -18.55
N ARG A 241 -20.09 -17.38 -19.60
CA ARG A 241 -18.93 -17.83 -20.40
C ARG A 241 -17.81 -18.46 -19.56
N ASN A 242 -18.17 -19.15 -18.48
CA ASN A 242 -17.24 -19.86 -17.60
C ASN A 242 -16.25 -18.98 -16.82
N LYS A 243 -16.49 -17.66 -16.73
CA LYS A 243 -15.57 -16.72 -16.10
C LYS A 243 -15.28 -17.02 -14.63
N THR A 244 -16.28 -17.46 -13.87
CA THR A 244 -16.11 -17.76 -12.44
C THR A 244 -15.21 -18.98 -12.25
N VAL A 245 -15.44 -20.02 -13.04
CA VAL A 245 -14.64 -21.25 -13.02
C VAL A 245 -13.21 -20.99 -13.46
N ASP A 246 -13.00 -20.16 -14.48
CA ASP A 246 -11.68 -19.70 -14.92
C ASP A 246 -10.94 -18.94 -13.81
N ASN A 247 -11.62 -18.06 -13.07
CA ASN A 247 -11.04 -17.35 -11.94
C ASN A 247 -10.65 -18.31 -10.80
N ILE A 248 -11.50 -19.29 -10.49
CA ILE A 248 -11.20 -20.34 -9.51
C ILE A 248 -9.95 -21.11 -9.93
N GLN A 249 -9.86 -21.52 -11.20
CA GLN A 249 -8.68 -22.20 -11.74
C GLN A 249 -7.41 -21.35 -11.60
N ARG A 250 -7.49 -20.07 -11.98
CA ARG A 250 -6.38 -19.11 -11.89
C ARG A 250 -5.90 -18.95 -10.45
N LEU A 251 -6.80 -18.86 -9.48
CA LEU A 251 -6.47 -18.79 -8.06
C LEU A 251 -5.82 -20.09 -7.53
N LEU A 252 -6.32 -21.25 -7.95
CA LEU A 252 -5.75 -22.55 -7.57
C LEU A 252 -4.35 -22.78 -8.16
N SER A 253 -4.00 -22.14 -9.28
CA SER A 253 -2.65 -22.22 -9.86
C SER A 253 -1.55 -21.69 -8.93
N GLY A 254 -1.89 -20.77 -8.03
CA GLY A 254 -0.95 -20.07 -7.16
C GLY A 254 -0.15 -18.93 -7.82
N ASN A 255 -0.44 -18.63 -9.09
CA ASN A 255 0.12 -17.50 -9.84
C ASN A 255 -1.01 -16.66 -10.44
N ALA A 256 -1.89 -16.15 -9.59
CA ALA A 256 -3.08 -15.43 -10.02
C ALA A 256 -2.78 -14.04 -10.64
N GLY A 257 -1.55 -13.55 -10.54
CA GLY A 257 -1.15 -12.22 -10.95
C GLY A 257 -1.57 -11.12 -9.98
N LEU A 258 -1.93 -11.48 -8.75
CA LEU A 258 -2.32 -10.56 -7.68
C LEU A 258 -1.14 -10.41 -6.72
N LEU A 259 -0.28 -9.43 -7.02
CA LEU A 259 0.98 -9.24 -6.32
C LEU A 259 0.87 -8.22 -5.19
N ASP A 260 1.67 -8.39 -4.15
CA ASP A 260 1.85 -7.35 -3.14
C ASP A 260 2.88 -6.27 -3.55
N SER A 261 3.13 -5.31 -2.66
CA SER A 261 4.13 -4.26 -2.86
C SER A 261 5.57 -4.78 -3.02
N LYS A 262 5.86 -6.00 -2.57
CA LYS A 262 7.15 -6.70 -2.68
C LYS A 262 7.20 -7.64 -3.89
N ASN A 263 6.21 -7.62 -4.79
CA ASN A 263 6.07 -8.52 -5.95
C ASN A 263 5.90 -10.01 -5.59
N ARG A 264 5.26 -10.31 -4.45
CA ARG A 264 4.93 -11.67 -4.02
C ARG A 264 3.49 -12.01 -4.39
N GLU A 265 3.23 -13.25 -4.80
CA GLU A 265 1.87 -13.75 -5.05
C GLU A 265 1.11 -13.99 -3.74
N ILE A 266 0.03 -13.23 -3.53
CA ILE A 266 -0.69 -13.23 -2.24
C ILE A 266 -1.43 -14.55 -2.01
N PHE A 267 -2.02 -15.11 -3.07
CA PHE A 267 -2.88 -16.30 -2.96
C PHE A 267 -2.17 -17.63 -3.26
N ARG A 268 -0.84 -17.63 -3.35
CA ARG A 268 -0.05 -18.80 -3.77
C ARG A 268 -0.42 -20.06 -2.98
N ASP A 269 -0.43 -19.92 -1.66
CA ASP A 269 -0.63 -21.01 -0.69
C ASP A 269 -1.94 -20.91 0.10
N SER A 270 -2.76 -19.87 -0.14
CA SER A 270 -3.98 -19.60 0.64
C SER A 270 -5.04 -20.69 0.53
N PHE A 271 -5.05 -21.45 -0.57
CA PHE A 271 -6.07 -22.47 -0.86
C PHE A 271 -5.57 -23.91 -0.68
N PHE A 272 -4.55 -24.14 0.16
CA PHE A 272 -3.97 -25.49 0.35
C PHE A 272 -5.00 -26.54 0.78
N TYR A 273 -6.00 -26.16 1.59
CA TYR A 273 -7.03 -27.08 2.06
C TYR A 273 -7.91 -27.55 0.90
N LEU A 274 -8.33 -26.62 0.03
CA LEU A 274 -9.10 -26.94 -1.17
C LEU A 274 -8.27 -27.76 -2.17
N LYS A 275 -7.01 -27.39 -2.42
CA LYS A 275 -6.10 -28.17 -3.29
C LYS A 275 -5.92 -29.60 -2.78
N GLY A 276 -5.80 -29.78 -1.46
CA GLY A 276 -5.68 -31.08 -0.81
C GLY A 276 -6.90 -32.00 -0.98
N LYS A 277 -8.06 -31.48 -1.40
CA LYS A 277 -9.25 -32.28 -1.71
C LYS A 277 -9.24 -32.88 -3.11
N GLY A 278 -8.38 -32.40 -4.01
CA GLY A 278 -8.30 -32.89 -5.38
C GLY A 278 -9.56 -32.64 -6.23
N LEU A 279 -10.38 -31.66 -5.84
CA LEU A 279 -11.57 -31.27 -6.59
C LEU A 279 -11.19 -30.45 -7.83
N SER A 280 -11.91 -30.63 -8.93
CA SER A 280 -11.79 -29.75 -10.09
C SER A 280 -12.36 -28.36 -9.80
N GLN A 281 -11.97 -27.37 -10.61
CA GLN A 281 -12.51 -26.01 -10.54
C GLN A 281 -14.04 -25.97 -10.69
N ASP A 282 -14.62 -26.81 -11.56
CA ASP A 282 -16.07 -26.95 -11.72
C ASP A 282 -16.72 -27.54 -10.47
N ALA A 283 -16.13 -28.58 -9.88
CA ALA A 283 -16.64 -29.18 -8.66
C ALA A 283 -16.59 -28.20 -7.47
N ILE A 284 -15.52 -27.39 -7.39
CA ILE A 284 -15.41 -26.31 -6.39
C ILE A 284 -16.50 -25.26 -6.63
N PHE A 285 -16.71 -24.83 -7.87
CA PHE A 285 -17.77 -23.86 -8.20
C PHE A 285 -19.16 -24.38 -7.81
N MET A 286 -19.50 -25.62 -8.18
CA MET A 286 -20.78 -26.25 -7.79
C MET A 286 -20.95 -26.33 -6.28
N ASP A 287 -19.89 -26.69 -5.56
CA ASP A 287 -19.93 -26.81 -4.10
C ASP A 287 -19.97 -25.43 -3.41
N MET A 288 -19.41 -24.38 -4.03
CA MET A 288 -19.60 -22.99 -3.58
C MET A 288 -21.05 -22.55 -3.71
N LEU A 289 -21.72 -22.85 -4.83
CA LEU A 289 -23.16 -22.59 -5.01
C LEU A 289 -23.99 -23.32 -3.96
N LYS A 290 -23.61 -24.56 -3.65
CA LYS A 290 -24.25 -25.36 -2.62
C LYS A 290 -24.10 -24.74 -1.23
N ILE A 291 -22.87 -24.53 -0.79
CA ILE A 291 -22.54 -24.20 0.60
C ILE A 291 -22.78 -22.71 0.90
N ILE A 292 -22.41 -21.80 -0.01
CA ILE A 292 -22.57 -20.35 0.21
C ILE A 292 -23.99 -19.92 -0.11
N PHE A 293 -24.55 -20.36 -1.24
CA PHE A 293 -25.77 -19.82 -1.83
C PHE A 293 -27.01 -20.71 -1.62
N ALA A 294 -27.00 -21.55 -0.58
CA ALA A 294 -28.10 -22.42 -0.16
C ALA A 294 -28.64 -23.34 -1.27
N ASP A 295 -27.79 -24.24 -1.76
CA ASP A 295 -28.13 -25.22 -2.81
C ASP A 295 -28.53 -24.58 -4.15
N ALA A 296 -27.93 -23.43 -4.47
CA ALA A 296 -28.18 -22.73 -5.73
C ALA A 296 -27.82 -23.57 -6.96
N ILE A 297 -28.67 -23.49 -7.99
CA ILE A 297 -28.42 -24.09 -9.30
C ILE A 297 -27.57 -23.12 -10.15
N PRO A 298 -26.53 -23.59 -10.86
CA PRO A 298 -25.77 -22.74 -11.77
C PRO A 298 -26.65 -22.00 -12.77
N GLY A 299 -26.41 -20.71 -12.99
CA GLY A 299 -27.21 -19.92 -13.93
C GLY A 299 -28.56 -19.44 -13.40
N ALA A 300 -29.00 -19.89 -12.22
CA ALA A 300 -30.25 -19.43 -11.63
C ALA A 300 -30.19 -17.94 -11.25
N GLN A 301 -31.34 -17.28 -11.24
CA GLN A 301 -31.44 -15.85 -11.00
C GLN A 301 -31.35 -15.53 -9.50
N LEU A 302 -30.71 -14.41 -9.16
CA LEU A 302 -30.71 -13.86 -7.82
C LEU A 302 -32.06 -13.15 -7.54
N HIS A 303 -32.73 -13.53 -6.45
CA HIS A 303 -33.98 -12.93 -5.99
C HIS A 303 -33.76 -12.11 -4.71
N ILE A 304 -34.43 -10.96 -4.66
CA ILE A 304 -34.31 -9.95 -3.61
C ILE A 304 -35.70 -9.73 -3.00
N ASP A 305 -35.95 -10.38 -1.89
CA ASP A 305 -37.28 -10.44 -1.28
C ASP A 305 -37.41 -9.39 -0.17
N ILE A 306 -38.41 -8.51 -0.28
CA ILE A 306 -38.81 -7.58 0.79
C ILE A 306 -39.56 -8.37 1.85
N LEU A 307 -39.06 -8.30 3.08
CA LEU A 307 -39.64 -8.94 4.24
C LEU A 307 -40.59 -7.98 4.95
N ASN A 308 -41.89 -8.29 4.93
CA ASN A 308 -42.87 -7.45 5.62
C ASN A 308 -42.86 -7.75 7.13
N GLY A 309 -42.96 -6.69 7.94
CA GLY A 309 -42.94 -6.80 9.42
C GLY A 309 -41.56 -6.64 10.06
N THR A 310 -40.50 -6.47 9.27
CA THR A 310 -39.14 -6.24 9.75
C THR A 310 -38.57 -4.97 9.10
N ASP A 311 -38.20 -3.98 9.91
CA ASP A 311 -37.80 -2.67 9.40
C ASP A 311 -36.36 -2.70 8.82
N GLY A 312 -36.26 -2.43 7.51
CA GLY A 312 -34.98 -2.33 6.81
C GLY A 312 -34.32 -3.66 6.41
N GLU A 313 -35.00 -4.80 6.56
CA GLU A 313 -34.48 -6.13 6.19
C GLU A 313 -34.93 -6.58 4.80
N ILE A 314 -34.02 -7.21 4.05
CA ILE A 314 -34.27 -7.80 2.73
C ILE A 314 -33.60 -9.19 2.68
N GLY A 315 -34.33 -10.20 2.22
CA GLY A 315 -33.81 -11.55 2.05
C GLY A 315 -33.18 -11.78 0.67
N LEU A 316 -32.12 -12.58 0.61
CA LEU A 316 -31.46 -13.00 -0.63
C LEU A 316 -31.55 -14.51 -0.83
N LYS A 317 -32.07 -14.93 -1.98
CA LYS A 317 -32.17 -16.34 -2.38
C LYS A 317 -31.86 -16.49 -3.87
N VAL A 318 -31.62 -17.72 -4.30
CA VAL A 318 -31.31 -18.03 -5.71
C VAL A 318 -32.37 -18.98 -6.27
N GLY A 319 -32.96 -18.62 -7.41
CA GLY A 319 -34.08 -19.34 -8.00
C GLY A 319 -35.25 -19.53 -7.01
N ASP A 320 -35.82 -20.72 -7.01
CA ASP A 320 -36.96 -21.10 -6.17
C ASP A 320 -36.55 -21.69 -4.80
N ALA A 321 -35.33 -21.43 -4.33
CA ALA A 321 -34.85 -21.93 -3.05
C ALA A 321 -35.78 -21.52 -1.89
N GLU A 322 -36.09 -22.47 -1.01
CA GLU A 322 -36.93 -22.22 0.17
C GLU A 322 -36.23 -21.33 1.21
N ASN A 323 -34.89 -21.47 1.31
CA ASN A 323 -34.08 -20.79 2.31
C ASN A 323 -33.36 -19.57 1.73
N TYR A 324 -33.28 -18.51 2.52
CA TYR A 324 -32.39 -17.38 2.23
C TYR A 324 -30.95 -17.75 2.56
N PHE A 325 -30.01 -17.43 1.66
CA PHE A 325 -28.58 -17.54 1.93
C PHE A 325 -28.01 -16.24 2.50
N GLY A 326 -28.69 -15.12 2.28
CA GLY A 326 -28.22 -13.80 2.67
C GLY A 326 -29.30 -12.88 3.20
N CYS A 327 -28.88 -11.91 3.99
CA CYS A 327 -29.72 -10.85 4.54
C CYS A 327 -29.07 -9.49 4.26
N ILE A 328 -29.85 -8.53 3.76
CA ILE A 328 -29.46 -7.12 3.70
C ILE A 328 -30.15 -6.40 4.85
N ASN A 329 -29.42 -5.58 5.61
CA ASN A 329 -30.01 -4.71 6.63
C ASN A 329 -29.52 -3.27 6.44
N VAL A 330 -30.43 -2.40 6.02
CA VAL A 330 -30.15 -1.01 5.61
C VAL A 330 -31.18 -0.03 6.18
N GLY A 331 -30.84 1.26 6.18
CA GLY A 331 -31.75 2.31 6.66
C GLY A 331 -32.95 2.56 5.75
N ASP A 332 -32.78 2.42 4.44
CA ASP A 332 -33.82 2.68 3.43
C ASP A 332 -33.91 1.51 2.45
N SER A 333 -34.63 0.45 2.85
CA SER A 333 -34.84 -0.76 2.03
C SER A 333 -35.70 -0.46 0.80
N SER A 334 -36.68 0.44 0.92
CA SER A 334 -37.61 0.77 -0.16
C SER A 334 -36.90 1.40 -1.37
N LYS A 335 -35.95 2.30 -1.14
CA LYS A 335 -35.18 2.91 -2.22
C LYS A 335 -34.17 1.96 -2.84
N LEU A 336 -33.53 1.10 -2.03
CA LEU A 336 -32.62 0.08 -2.54
C LEU A 336 -33.34 -0.87 -3.50
N ILE A 337 -34.55 -1.30 -3.18
CA ILE A 337 -35.35 -2.18 -4.04
C ILE A 337 -35.65 -1.54 -5.38
N LYS A 338 -36.06 -0.26 -5.42
CA LYS A 338 -36.29 0.45 -6.68
C LYS A 338 -35.05 0.48 -7.57
N LEU A 339 -33.87 0.69 -6.97
CA LEU A 339 -32.62 0.65 -7.72
C LEU A 339 -32.30 -0.76 -8.24
N CYS A 340 -32.62 -1.81 -7.48
CA CYS A 340 -32.51 -3.19 -7.95
C CYS A 340 -33.43 -3.45 -9.15
N GLU A 341 -34.68 -2.98 -9.10
CA GLU A 341 -35.65 -3.08 -10.21
C GLU A 341 -35.14 -2.34 -11.48
N ASP A 342 -34.65 -1.12 -11.35
CA ASP A 342 -34.13 -0.31 -12.46
C ASP A 342 -32.93 -0.98 -13.18
N ILE A 343 -32.15 -1.76 -12.44
CA ILE A 343 -30.98 -2.46 -12.95
C ILE A 343 -31.35 -3.83 -13.54
N GLY A 344 -32.53 -4.35 -13.21
CA GLY A 344 -33.07 -5.61 -13.74
C GLY A 344 -32.84 -6.82 -12.84
N LEU A 345 -32.66 -6.61 -11.53
CA LEU A 345 -32.65 -7.68 -10.54
C LEU A 345 -34.08 -8.04 -10.14
N ASN A 346 -34.34 -9.32 -9.86
CA ASN A 346 -35.67 -9.80 -9.49
C ASN A 346 -36.01 -9.39 -8.05
N THR A 347 -37.09 -8.64 -7.87
CA THR A 347 -37.58 -8.24 -6.56
C THR A 347 -38.99 -8.80 -6.31
N GLU A 348 -39.24 -9.24 -5.09
CA GLU A 348 -40.56 -9.74 -4.69
C GLU A 348 -40.93 -9.24 -3.29
N LYS A 349 -42.23 -9.06 -3.02
CA LYS A 349 -42.71 -8.77 -1.66
C LYS A 349 -43.28 -10.03 -1.03
N ARG A 350 -42.75 -10.44 0.11
CA ARG A 350 -43.23 -11.60 0.87
C ARG A 350 -44.15 -11.16 2.02
N GLY A 351 -44.99 -12.07 2.51
CA GLY A 351 -45.87 -11.83 3.66
C GLY A 351 -45.10 -11.58 4.96
N PHE A 352 -45.80 -11.48 6.09
CA PHE A 352 -45.16 -11.35 7.40
C PHE A 352 -44.14 -12.49 7.62
N SER A 353 -42.89 -12.13 7.88
CA SER A 353 -41.79 -13.07 8.10
C SER A 353 -41.03 -12.74 9.39
N SER A 354 -40.40 -13.75 9.99
CA SER A 354 -39.45 -13.55 11.10
C SER A 354 -38.22 -12.77 10.64
N SER A 355 -37.60 -12.02 11.55
CA SER A 355 -36.35 -11.28 11.28
C SER A 355 -35.19 -12.24 11.02
N LEU A 356 -34.59 -12.12 9.82
CA LEU A 356 -33.39 -12.87 9.44
C LEU A 356 -32.16 -12.33 10.17
N PHE A 357 -32.15 -11.01 10.44
CA PHE A 357 -31.05 -10.37 11.13
C PHE A 357 -30.98 -10.76 12.61
N ARG A 358 -32.13 -10.87 13.30
CA ARG A 358 -32.16 -11.29 14.72
C ARG A 358 -31.80 -12.77 14.89
N SER A 359 -32.23 -13.64 13.98
CA SER A 359 -31.93 -15.08 14.03
C SER A 359 -30.56 -15.44 13.45
N ILE A 360 -29.74 -14.46 13.03
CA ILE A 360 -28.44 -14.72 12.37
C ILE A 360 -27.45 -15.49 13.26
N ASN A 361 -27.58 -15.43 14.58
CA ASN A 361 -26.69 -16.14 15.50
C ASN A 361 -27.25 -17.50 15.96
N GLU A 362 -28.45 -17.87 15.53
CA GLU A 362 -29.02 -19.17 15.87
C GLU A 362 -28.24 -20.29 15.18
N THR A 363 -28.07 -21.43 15.86
CA THR A 363 -27.26 -22.55 15.39
C THR A 363 -27.77 -23.16 14.07
N ASN A 364 -29.06 -23.05 13.80
CA ASN A 364 -29.73 -23.50 12.57
C ASN A 364 -29.88 -22.39 11.51
N SER A 365 -29.25 -21.22 11.69
CA SER A 365 -29.32 -20.14 10.72
C SER A 365 -28.74 -20.55 9.36
N THR A 366 -29.54 -20.40 8.31
CA THR A 366 -29.16 -20.64 6.91
C THR A 366 -28.42 -19.45 6.30
N ILE A 367 -28.43 -18.30 6.97
CA ILE A 367 -27.77 -17.07 6.49
C ILE A 367 -26.26 -17.23 6.57
N ASN A 368 -25.61 -17.15 5.42
CA ASN A 368 -24.15 -17.18 5.25
C ASN A 368 -23.58 -15.79 4.90
N VAL A 369 -24.41 -14.90 4.34
CA VAL A 369 -23.99 -13.57 3.89
C VAL A 369 -24.83 -12.48 4.53
N LEU A 370 -24.18 -11.50 5.13
CA LEU A 370 -24.82 -10.29 5.64
C LEU A 370 -24.31 -9.09 4.82
N ILE A 371 -25.21 -8.30 4.25
CA ILE A 371 -24.86 -7.06 3.54
C ILE A 371 -25.47 -5.86 4.27
N GLY A 372 -24.72 -4.78 4.40
CA GLY A 372 -25.29 -3.56 4.93
C GLY A 372 -24.35 -2.38 4.87
N SER A 373 -24.59 -1.44 5.78
CA SER A 373 -23.96 -0.12 5.80
C SER A 373 -23.76 0.33 7.25
N LYS A 374 -23.97 1.62 7.55
CA LYS A 374 -23.76 2.22 8.88
C LYS A 374 -24.54 1.58 10.02
N LYS A 375 -25.64 0.84 9.75
CA LYS A 375 -26.39 0.10 10.79
C LYS A 375 -25.55 -0.97 11.50
N PHE A 376 -24.41 -1.39 10.96
CA PHE A 376 -23.57 -2.44 11.56
C PHE A 376 -22.50 -1.93 12.53
N SER A 377 -22.38 -0.62 12.72
CA SER A 377 -21.43 -0.05 13.69
C SER A 377 -21.90 -0.22 15.14
N GLU A 378 -23.19 -0.41 15.42
CA GLU A 378 -23.78 -0.48 16.77
C GLU A 378 -24.89 -1.53 16.88
N GLY A 379 -25.13 -2.05 18.08
CA GLY A 379 -26.30 -2.90 18.38
C GLY A 379 -26.32 -4.29 17.74
N TRP A 380 -25.16 -4.82 17.33
CA TRP A 380 -25.02 -6.17 16.77
C TRP A 380 -23.75 -6.87 17.26
N ASN A 381 -23.89 -8.14 17.67
CA ASN A 381 -22.81 -8.99 18.16
C ASN A 381 -22.90 -10.35 17.48
N SER A 382 -21.81 -10.83 16.85
CA SER A 382 -21.76 -12.17 16.25
C SER A 382 -20.34 -12.74 16.29
N TRP A 383 -20.21 -13.96 16.82
CA TRP A 383 -18.96 -14.74 16.81
C TRP A 383 -18.70 -15.42 15.46
N ARG A 384 -19.70 -15.41 14.56
CA ARG A 384 -19.67 -16.07 13.25
C ARG A 384 -18.78 -15.36 12.23
N VAL A 385 -18.53 -14.07 12.39
CA VAL A 385 -17.86 -13.23 11.38
C VAL A 385 -16.44 -13.74 11.11
N SER A 386 -16.17 -14.20 9.89
CA SER A 386 -14.87 -14.77 9.52
C SER A 386 -14.30 -14.20 8.21
N THR A 387 -15.14 -13.61 7.38
CA THR A 387 -14.69 -12.84 6.20
C THR A 387 -15.49 -11.55 6.09
N MET A 388 -14.83 -10.45 5.72
CA MET A 388 -15.41 -9.13 5.51
C MET A 388 -15.07 -8.60 4.12
N GLY A 389 -16.04 -8.02 3.43
CA GLY A 389 -15.85 -7.27 2.20
C GLY A 389 -16.20 -5.80 2.40
N LEU A 390 -15.25 -4.90 2.17
CA LEU A 390 -15.39 -3.47 2.40
C LEU A 390 -15.34 -2.72 1.07
N MET A 391 -16.47 -2.15 0.67
CA MET A 391 -16.64 -1.53 -0.64
C MET A 391 -16.64 0.00 -0.52
N ASN A 392 -15.71 0.67 -1.20
CA ASN A 392 -15.63 2.14 -1.29
C ASN A 392 -15.66 2.83 0.09
N MET A 393 -14.94 2.26 1.06
CA MET A 393 -14.84 2.81 2.42
C MET A 393 -13.74 3.87 2.48
N GLY A 394 -14.15 5.12 2.72
CA GLY A 394 -13.27 6.28 2.76
C GLY A 394 -12.63 6.53 4.14
N LYS A 395 -11.87 7.61 4.22
CA LYS A 395 -11.25 8.09 5.48
C LYS A 395 -12.25 8.55 6.54
N LYS A 396 -13.49 8.90 6.19
CA LYS A 396 -14.47 9.34 7.19
C LYS A 396 -15.10 8.15 7.92
N GLU A 397 -15.10 6.99 7.26
CA GLU A 397 -15.67 5.73 7.70
C GLU A 397 -14.66 4.88 8.51
N GLY A 398 -13.40 5.30 8.63
CA GLY A 398 -12.33 4.50 9.24
C GLY A 398 -12.63 4.04 10.67
N SER A 399 -13.28 4.87 11.50
CA SER A 399 -13.69 4.48 12.85
C SER A 399 -14.73 3.35 12.84
N GLU A 400 -15.66 3.36 11.89
CA GLU A 400 -16.67 2.29 11.73
C GLU A 400 -15.99 0.97 11.30
N VAL A 401 -15.00 1.06 10.41
CA VAL A 401 -14.23 -0.11 9.98
C VAL A 401 -13.42 -0.72 11.12
N ILE A 402 -12.79 0.10 11.97
CA ILE A 402 -12.07 -0.37 13.16
C ILE A 402 -13.03 -1.07 14.14
N GLN A 403 -14.22 -0.52 14.36
CA GLN A 403 -15.24 -1.15 15.21
C GLN A 403 -15.69 -2.51 14.64
N LEU A 404 -15.92 -2.58 13.33
CA LEU A 404 -16.27 -3.83 12.64
C LEU A 404 -15.14 -4.85 12.76
N PHE A 405 -13.89 -4.44 12.54
CA PHE A 405 -12.71 -5.28 12.72
C PHE A 405 -12.64 -5.86 14.14
N GLY A 406 -12.80 -5.02 15.17
CA GLY A 406 -12.85 -5.46 16.58
C GLY A 406 -13.96 -6.46 16.87
N ARG A 407 -15.07 -6.43 16.12
CA ARG A 407 -16.13 -7.46 16.19
C ARG A 407 -15.75 -8.74 15.42
N GLY A 408 -15.09 -8.61 14.28
CA GLY A 408 -14.67 -9.74 13.45
C GLY A 408 -13.60 -10.60 14.08
N VAL A 409 -12.67 -10.01 14.84
CA VAL A 409 -11.56 -10.74 15.47
C VAL A 409 -12.00 -11.55 16.69
N ARG A 410 -13.27 -11.52 17.09
CA ARG A 410 -13.77 -12.26 18.25
C ARG A 410 -13.81 -13.77 17.97
N LEU A 411 -13.37 -14.57 18.95
CA LEU A 411 -13.62 -16.02 18.99
C LEU A 411 -13.89 -16.47 20.43
N LYS A 412 -14.56 -17.62 20.57
CA LYS A 412 -14.82 -18.25 21.88
C LYS A 412 -13.58 -19.02 22.38
N GLY A 413 -12.90 -19.75 21.52
CA GLY A 413 -11.70 -20.51 21.87
C GLY A 413 -11.98 -21.75 22.73
N TYR A 414 -10.92 -22.50 23.04
CA TYR A 414 -11.02 -23.72 23.86
C TYR A 414 -11.62 -23.40 25.24
N GLU A 415 -12.71 -24.07 25.62
CA GLU A 415 -13.39 -23.84 26.91
C GLU A 415 -13.72 -22.36 27.20
N PHE A 416 -14.01 -21.58 26.16
CA PHE A 416 -14.35 -20.16 26.24
C PHE A 416 -13.20 -19.28 26.75
N CYS A 417 -11.94 -19.73 26.60
CA CYS A 417 -10.76 -18.95 27.02
C CYS A 417 -10.47 -17.72 26.15
N LEU A 418 -11.22 -17.52 25.06
CA LEU A 418 -11.10 -16.43 24.09
C LEU A 418 -9.77 -16.38 23.31
N LYS A 419 -8.91 -17.38 23.50
CA LYS A 419 -7.61 -17.50 22.83
C LYS A 419 -7.65 -18.47 21.65
N ARG A 420 -6.89 -18.14 20.60
CA ARG A 420 -6.66 -19.02 19.45
C ARG A 420 -5.92 -20.29 19.86
N SER A 421 -6.21 -21.39 19.17
CA SER A 421 -5.80 -22.73 19.60
C SER A 421 -4.28 -22.88 19.72
N LYS A 422 -3.50 -22.18 18.88
CA LYS A 422 -2.02 -22.17 18.92
C LYS A 422 -1.44 -21.50 20.18
N LYS A 423 -2.23 -20.69 20.90
CA LYS A 423 -1.80 -19.86 22.03
C LYS A 423 -2.50 -20.22 23.34
N ALA A 424 -3.53 -21.05 23.30
CA ALA A 424 -4.21 -21.54 24.49
C ALA A 424 -3.34 -22.61 25.21
N GLU A 425 -3.02 -22.37 26.48
CA GLU A 425 -2.07 -23.18 27.27
C GLU A 425 -2.64 -24.54 27.71
N ASN A 426 -3.97 -24.64 27.83
CA ASN A 426 -4.66 -25.80 28.41
C ASN A 426 -5.25 -26.76 27.39
N VAL A 427 -4.88 -26.66 26.11
CA VAL A 427 -5.45 -27.54 25.07
C VAL A 427 -4.73 -28.89 25.07
N PRO A 428 -5.44 -30.02 25.27
CA PRO A 428 -4.85 -31.35 25.18
C PRO A 428 -4.18 -31.58 23.81
N SER A 429 -2.96 -32.11 23.81
CA SER A 429 -2.22 -32.42 22.58
C SER A 429 -2.94 -33.41 21.66
N THR A 430 -3.82 -34.24 22.22
CA THR A 430 -4.72 -35.15 21.49
C THR A 430 -5.73 -34.42 20.61
N LEU A 431 -6.13 -33.19 20.95
CA LEU A 431 -7.06 -32.36 20.19
C LEU A 431 -6.34 -31.50 19.12
N LEU A 432 -5.02 -31.28 19.23
CA LEU A 432 -4.24 -30.42 18.33
C LEU A 432 -3.16 -31.18 17.56
N SER A 433 -3.55 -32.16 16.74
CA SER A 433 -2.61 -32.78 15.78
C SER A 433 -2.03 -31.73 14.81
N LYS A 434 -0.81 -31.93 14.30
CA LYS A 434 -0.19 -30.99 13.34
C LYS A 434 -1.07 -30.68 12.12
N LYS A 435 -1.80 -31.69 11.61
CA LYS A 435 -2.73 -31.52 10.48
C LYS A 435 -3.96 -30.70 10.88
N PHE A 436 -4.48 -30.90 12.08
CA PHE A 436 -5.61 -30.12 12.56
C PHE A 436 -5.21 -28.68 12.89
N GLN A 437 -3.98 -28.45 13.39
CA GLN A 437 -3.45 -27.10 13.64
C GLN A 437 -3.43 -26.20 12.39
N SER A 438 -3.08 -26.76 11.22
CA SER A 438 -3.14 -25.98 9.96
C SER A 438 -4.58 -25.70 9.52
N ILE A 439 -5.51 -26.61 9.80
CA ILE A 439 -6.94 -26.45 9.46
C ILE A 439 -7.62 -25.45 10.38
N ILE A 440 -7.50 -25.61 11.70
CA ILE A 440 -8.16 -24.73 12.68
C ILE A 440 -7.69 -23.29 12.57
N SER A 441 -6.41 -23.07 12.24
CA SER A 441 -5.88 -21.71 12.03
C SER A 441 -6.61 -20.95 10.92
N LEU A 442 -7.12 -21.62 9.88
CA LEU A 442 -7.89 -20.96 8.82
C LEU A 442 -9.26 -20.45 9.30
N VAL A 443 -9.90 -21.14 10.23
CA VAL A 443 -11.21 -20.74 10.81
C VAL A 443 -11.05 -19.84 12.04
N GLU A 444 -9.85 -19.78 12.61
CA GLU A 444 -9.43 -18.80 13.61
C GLU A 444 -8.79 -17.55 12.97
N THR A 445 -8.97 -17.33 11.66
CA THR A 445 -8.47 -16.14 10.95
C THR A 445 -9.62 -15.32 10.38
N LEU A 446 -9.62 -14.00 10.60
CA LEU A 446 -10.50 -13.03 9.95
C LEU A 446 -9.89 -12.57 8.63
N ASN A 447 -10.58 -12.74 7.52
CA ASN A 447 -10.14 -12.21 6.22
C ASN A 447 -10.90 -10.93 5.86
N VAL A 448 -10.22 -9.85 5.56
CA VAL A 448 -10.82 -8.55 5.21
C VAL A 448 -10.39 -8.16 3.81
N PHE A 449 -11.35 -7.95 2.92
CA PHE A 449 -11.14 -7.60 1.52
C PHE A 449 -11.71 -6.22 1.22
N GLY A 450 -10.83 -5.22 1.03
CA GLY A 450 -11.17 -3.88 0.59
C GLY A 450 -11.13 -3.70 -0.92
N VAL A 451 -12.05 -2.91 -1.48
CA VAL A 451 -12.03 -2.40 -2.86
C VAL A 451 -12.17 -0.88 -2.82
N ARG A 452 -11.21 -0.16 -3.42
CA ARG A 452 -11.10 1.32 -3.35
C ARG A 452 -11.20 1.84 -1.91
N ALA A 453 -10.57 1.14 -0.98
CA ALA A 453 -10.68 1.44 0.43
C ALA A 453 -9.53 2.37 0.87
N ASP A 454 -9.82 3.67 0.96
CA ASP A 454 -8.88 4.69 1.45
C ASP A 454 -8.68 4.60 2.97
N TYR A 455 -9.56 3.87 3.68
CA TYR A 455 -9.45 3.63 5.12
C TYR A 455 -8.18 2.82 5.49
N MET A 456 -7.54 2.13 4.54
CA MET A 456 -6.39 1.27 4.84
C MET A 456 -5.25 2.03 5.52
N GLN A 457 -5.05 3.30 5.13
CA GLN A 457 -4.07 4.16 5.79
C GLN A 457 -4.43 4.40 7.26
N GLN A 458 -5.70 4.70 7.55
CA GLN A 458 -6.18 4.91 8.92
C GLN A 458 -6.16 3.62 9.74
N PHE A 459 -6.41 2.49 9.09
CA PHE A 459 -6.32 1.18 9.72
C PHE A 459 -4.87 0.85 10.12
N LYS A 460 -3.91 1.12 9.23
CA LYS A 460 -2.47 1.05 9.56
C LYS A 460 -2.08 2.00 10.68
N GLU A 461 -2.54 3.26 10.61
CA GLU A 461 -2.32 4.25 11.66
C GLU A 461 -2.91 3.80 13.01
N TYR A 462 -4.11 3.21 13.01
CA TYR A 462 -4.75 2.64 14.20
C TYR A 462 -3.93 1.48 14.78
N LEU A 463 -3.55 0.49 13.96
CA LEU A 463 -2.71 -0.62 14.43
C LEU A 463 -1.39 -0.11 15.02
N LYS A 464 -0.77 0.89 14.37
CA LYS A 464 0.45 1.53 14.85
C LYS A 464 0.26 2.25 16.18
N GLU A 465 -0.82 3.01 16.34
CA GLU A 465 -1.18 3.68 17.59
C GLU A 465 -1.43 2.67 18.72
N GLU A 466 -2.03 1.51 18.42
CA GLU A 466 -2.25 0.41 19.36
C GLU A 466 -0.98 -0.37 19.71
N GLY A 467 0.15 -0.04 19.08
CA GLY A 467 1.45 -0.68 19.28
C GLY A 467 1.59 -2.04 18.60
N MET A 468 0.70 -2.38 17.66
CA MET A 468 0.94 -3.51 16.77
C MET A 468 2.17 -3.23 15.91
N PRO A 469 2.94 -4.28 15.53
CA PRO A 469 3.97 -4.14 14.52
C PRO A 469 3.31 -3.52 13.29
N ASP A 470 3.72 -2.30 12.95
CA ASP A 470 3.35 -1.69 11.70
C ASP A 470 4.01 -2.60 10.66
N GLU A 471 3.24 -3.30 9.81
CA GLU A 471 3.85 -4.16 8.77
C GLU A 471 4.75 -3.35 7.83
N GLU A 472 4.60 -2.03 7.84
CA GLU A 472 5.55 -1.12 7.22
C GLU A 472 6.63 -0.65 8.19
N ASN A 473 6.33 -0.49 9.47
CA ASN A 473 7.31 -0.12 10.50
C ASN A 473 8.23 1.02 10.02
N LYS A 474 7.65 1.93 9.22
CA LYS A 474 8.39 2.95 8.48
C LYS A 474 8.66 4.12 9.39
N ILE A 475 9.93 4.48 9.52
CA ILE A 475 10.38 5.73 10.10
C ILE A 475 11.03 6.54 8.98
N ASN A 476 10.55 7.76 8.77
CA ASN A 476 11.11 8.67 7.78
C ASN A 476 12.06 9.67 8.46
N TYR A 477 13.28 9.74 7.94
CA TYR A 477 14.31 10.71 8.30
C TYR A 477 14.53 11.67 7.15
N PHE A 478 14.74 12.94 7.46
CA PHE A 478 15.10 13.98 6.49
C PHE A 478 16.51 14.46 6.79
N VAL A 479 17.46 14.09 5.92
CA VAL A 479 18.88 14.39 6.07
C VAL A 479 19.25 15.52 5.14
N GLN A 480 19.47 16.71 5.69
CA GLN A 480 19.91 17.89 4.96
C GLN A 480 21.36 17.73 4.49
N THR A 481 21.66 18.20 3.28
CA THR A 481 23.03 18.23 2.75
C THR A 481 23.61 19.64 2.82
N VAL A 482 24.90 19.74 3.06
CA VAL A 482 25.65 20.99 3.06
C VAL A 482 26.45 21.11 1.77
N ILE A 483 26.44 22.29 1.13
CA ILE A 483 27.31 22.60 -0.01
C ILE A 483 28.66 23.03 0.54
N ASN A 484 29.73 22.39 0.04
CA ASN A 484 31.10 22.53 0.56
C ASN A 484 31.89 23.70 -0.07
N LEU A 485 31.28 24.48 -0.97
CA LEU A 485 31.92 25.62 -1.63
C LEU A 485 31.07 26.89 -1.53
N ASP A 486 31.78 28.03 -1.47
CA ASP A 486 31.19 29.35 -1.65
C ASP A 486 30.77 29.60 -3.11
N GLU A 487 29.99 30.65 -3.31
CA GLU A 487 29.40 31.00 -4.61
C GLU A 487 30.45 31.44 -5.65
N GLU A 488 31.56 32.03 -5.21
CA GLU A 488 32.64 32.47 -6.10
C GLU A 488 33.37 31.26 -6.70
N LYS A 489 33.72 30.27 -5.87
CA LYS A 489 34.36 29.02 -6.31
C LYS A 489 33.42 28.20 -7.19
N LEU A 490 32.14 28.11 -6.84
CA LEU A 490 31.14 27.40 -7.67
C LEU A 490 31.04 28.00 -9.07
N ASN A 491 30.96 29.33 -9.18
CA ASN A 491 30.87 30.02 -10.47
C ASN A 491 32.13 29.83 -11.35
N ARG A 492 33.29 29.51 -10.74
CA ARG A 492 34.54 29.20 -11.46
C ARG A 492 34.50 27.80 -12.10
N LEU A 493 33.73 26.86 -11.54
CA LEU A 493 33.53 25.53 -12.10
C LEU A 493 32.62 25.61 -13.32
N LYS A 494 33.21 25.45 -14.50
CA LYS A 494 32.48 25.45 -15.77
C LYS A 494 31.76 24.12 -15.95
N THR A 495 30.52 24.17 -16.39
CA THR A 495 29.72 23.01 -16.74
C THR A 495 28.97 23.26 -18.05
N LEU A 496 28.42 22.22 -18.66
CA LEU A 496 27.64 22.35 -19.90
C LEU A 496 26.18 22.66 -19.56
N LYS A 497 25.69 23.83 -20.01
CA LYS A 497 24.27 24.20 -19.95
C LYS A 497 23.75 24.54 -21.34
N LEU A 498 22.46 24.38 -21.56
CA LEU A 498 21.80 24.80 -22.80
C LEU A 498 21.79 26.33 -22.87
N LYS A 499 22.09 26.91 -24.04
CA LYS A 499 21.98 28.36 -24.26
C LYS A 499 20.59 28.88 -23.90
N GLU A 500 20.56 30.07 -23.29
CA GLU A 500 19.31 30.74 -22.93
C GLU A 500 18.43 31.04 -24.15
N GLY A 501 17.10 31.00 -23.94
CA GLY A 501 16.12 31.34 -24.97
C GLY A 501 15.90 30.26 -26.04
N LEU A 502 16.51 29.07 -25.89
CA LEU A 502 16.20 27.91 -26.70
C LEU A 502 14.95 27.21 -26.17
N ASP A 503 13.98 27.03 -27.05
CA ASP A 503 12.76 26.30 -26.79
C ASP A 503 12.58 25.30 -27.92
N PHE A 504 12.81 24.01 -27.65
CA PHE A 504 12.65 22.96 -28.66
C PHE A 504 11.22 22.92 -29.23
N LYS A 505 10.21 23.24 -28.42
CA LYS A 505 8.82 23.23 -28.88
C LYS A 505 8.57 24.34 -29.91
N ARG A 506 9.10 25.54 -29.68
CA ARG A 506 8.89 26.71 -30.56
C ARG A 506 9.88 26.82 -31.71
N LYS A 507 11.15 26.54 -31.44
CA LYS A 507 12.30 26.82 -32.34
C LYS A 507 12.97 25.55 -32.87
N GLY A 508 12.68 24.40 -32.27
CA GLY A 508 13.23 23.11 -32.72
C GLY A 508 12.57 22.62 -34.01
N PRO A 509 13.15 21.59 -34.64
CA PRO A 509 12.52 20.90 -35.76
C PRO A 509 11.17 20.32 -35.35
N ARG A 510 10.33 20.00 -36.34
CA ARG A 510 9.04 19.32 -36.14
C ARG A 510 9.24 17.81 -36.29
N PRO A 511 9.53 17.06 -35.21
CA PRO A 511 9.75 15.63 -35.33
C PRO A 511 8.49 14.91 -35.82
N VAL A 512 8.69 13.90 -36.66
CA VAL A 512 7.64 13.01 -37.15
C VAL A 512 7.90 11.64 -36.53
N LEU A 513 6.94 11.11 -35.77
CA LEU A 513 7.05 9.78 -35.16
C LEU A 513 7.34 8.73 -36.24
N ASN A 514 8.34 7.89 -36.01
CA ASN A 514 8.83 6.91 -36.98
C ASN A 514 9.16 5.56 -36.31
N LEU A 515 9.65 4.58 -37.07
CA LEU A 515 9.95 3.23 -36.58
C LEU A 515 11.12 3.21 -35.58
N PRO A 516 11.11 2.30 -34.58
CA PRO A 516 12.21 2.13 -33.63
C PRO A 516 13.55 1.83 -34.30
N SER A 517 13.54 1.06 -35.39
CA SER A 517 14.72 0.71 -36.19
C SER A 517 15.47 1.94 -36.76
N SER A 518 14.79 3.07 -36.94
CA SER A 518 15.41 4.32 -37.38
C SER A 518 16.23 5.00 -36.27
N TYR A 519 16.04 4.57 -35.01
CA TYR A 519 16.63 5.20 -33.83
C TYR A 519 17.21 4.15 -32.87
N PRO A 520 18.26 3.41 -33.28
CA PRO A 520 18.84 2.31 -32.49
C PRO A 520 19.42 2.75 -31.13
N GLY A 521 19.62 4.05 -30.91
CA GLY A 521 20.07 4.61 -29.63
C GLY A 521 18.95 4.84 -28.61
N MET A 522 17.69 4.54 -28.94
CA MET A 522 16.55 4.75 -28.04
C MET A 522 16.42 3.59 -27.03
N LYS A 523 16.21 3.94 -25.75
CA LYS A 523 16.07 2.95 -24.66
C LYS A 523 14.79 2.13 -24.82
N LYS A 524 14.88 0.81 -24.60
CA LYS A 524 13.70 -0.06 -24.53
C LYS A 524 12.73 0.37 -23.43
N ILE A 525 11.44 0.35 -23.75
CA ILE A 525 10.36 0.71 -22.83
C ILE A 525 9.98 -0.50 -21.99
N VAL A 526 9.87 -0.31 -20.68
CA VAL A 526 9.40 -1.35 -19.76
C VAL A 526 7.99 -1.00 -19.27
N LEU A 527 7.05 -1.94 -19.43
CA LEU A 527 5.68 -1.84 -18.94
C LEU A 527 5.38 -3.01 -18.00
N ASP A 528 4.99 -2.69 -16.76
CA ASP A 528 4.56 -3.65 -15.74
C ASP A 528 3.03 -3.61 -15.65
N TYR A 529 2.37 -4.72 -16.01
CA TYR A 529 0.92 -4.87 -16.04
C TYR A 529 0.40 -5.82 -14.96
N TYR A 530 1.22 -6.15 -13.95
CA TYR A 530 0.77 -6.91 -12.79
C TYR A 530 0.00 -6.01 -11.81
N GLN A 531 -1.09 -6.54 -11.26
CA GLN A 531 -1.90 -5.81 -10.29
C GLN A 531 -1.23 -5.81 -8.93
N ARG A 532 -1.22 -4.63 -8.27
CA ARG A 532 -0.70 -4.48 -6.91
C ARG A 532 -1.85 -4.40 -5.90
N ILE A 533 -1.81 -5.29 -4.93
CA ILE A 533 -2.73 -5.36 -3.80
C ILE A 533 -1.96 -4.97 -2.55
N GLN A 534 -2.57 -4.14 -1.71
CA GLN A 534 -2.03 -3.88 -0.37
C GLN A 534 -2.41 -5.08 0.51
N TYR A 535 -1.44 -5.68 1.18
CA TYR A 535 -1.63 -6.85 2.03
C TYR A 535 -1.09 -6.58 3.44
N ILE A 536 -1.85 -6.99 4.46
CA ILE A 536 -1.47 -6.98 5.88
C ILE A 536 -1.89 -8.31 6.52
N SER A 537 -1.03 -8.96 7.28
CA SER A 537 -1.21 -10.24 7.96
C SER A 537 -0.75 -10.15 9.43
N SER A 538 -1.42 -10.89 10.32
CA SER A 538 -0.99 -11.02 11.72
C SER A 538 -0.06 -12.20 11.97
N ASP A 539 0.12 -13.09 11.00
CA ASP A 539 1.02 -14.26 11.08
C ASP A 539 2.25 -14.02 10.18
N ASP A 540 3.38 -13.64 10.80
CA ASP A 540 4.70 -13.45 10.16
C ASP A 540 5.23 -14.74 9.49
N LYS A 541 4.59 -15.90 9.72
CA LYS A 541 5.06 -17.23 9.29
C LYS A 541 4.45 -17.71 7.99
N SER A 542 3.71 -16.90 7.22
CA SER A 542 3.52 -17.21 5.80
C SER A 542 4.89 -17.10 5.12
N GLY A 543 5.63 -18.22 5.10
CA GLY A 543 7.02 -18.30 4.71
C GLY A 543 7.25 -17.53 3.42
N SER A 544 8.22 -16.61 3.44
CA SER A 544 8.59 -15.75 2.33
C SER A 544 8.66 -16.54 1.03
N PRO A 545 7.65 -16.43 0.14
CA PRO A 545 7.83 -16.92 -1.21
C PRO A 545 8.87 -16.02 -1.88
N ASP A 546 9.81 -16.63 -2.60
CA ASP A 546 10.76 -15.89 -3.43
C ASP A 546 10.04 -14.85 -4.30
N ASN A 547 10.68 -13.70 -4.53
CA ASN A 547 10.23 -12.69 -5.49
C ASN A 547 9.82 -13.40 -6.78
N VAL A 548 8.57 -13.22 -7.19
CA VAL A 548 8.06 -13.91 -8.38
C VAL A 548 8.79 -13.35 -9.59
N ASN A 549 9.46 -14.22 -10.34
CA ASN A 549 9.95 -13.88 -11.67
C ASN A 549 8.73 -13.55 -12.53
N LYS A 550 8.52 -12.25 -12.77
CA LYS A 550 7.42 -11.78 -13.62
C LYS A 550 7.57 -12.37 -15.00
N HIS A 551 6.47 -12.89 -15.53
CA HIS A 551 6.43 -13.36 -16.90
C HIS A 551 6.66 -12.18 -17.84
N ILE A 552 7.59 -12.33 -18.79
CA ILE A 552 7.99 -11.33 -19.77
C ILE A 552 7.63 -11.86 -21.15
N ASP A 553 6.84 -11.10 -21.91
CA ASP A 553 6.46 -11.43 -23.28
C ASP A 553 6.21 -10.15 -24.11
N THR A 554 5.72 -10.30 -25.33
CA THR A 554 5.36 -9.21 -26.25
C THR A 554 3.94 -9.39 -26.82
N LEU A 555 3.41 -8.37 -27.51
CA LEU A 555 2.11 -8.48 -28.17
C LEU A 555 2.32 -9.03 -29.58
N LYS A 556 1.87 -10.26 -29.81
CA LYS A 556 1.96 -10.94 -31.09
C LYS A 556 0.95 -10.37 -32.11
N PRO A 557 1.12 -10.64 -33.42
CA PRO A 557 0.17 -10.19 -34.44
C PRO A 557 -1.29 -10.55 -34.16
N GLU A 558 -1.53 -11.72 -33.56
CA GLU A 558 -2.86 -12.16 -33.11
C GLU A 558 -3.47 -11.27 -32.02
N HIS A 559 -2.68 -10.75 -31.09
CA HIS A 559 -3.16 -9.79 -30.06
C HIS A 559 -3.53 -8.43 -30.66
N LEU A 560 -2.84 -8.03 -31.74
CA LEU A 560 -3.01 -6.73 -32.40
C LEU A 560 -4.14 -6.73 -33.46
N ALA A 561 -4.68 -7.90 -33.82
CA ALA A 561 -5.59 -8.06 -34.95
C ALA A 561 -6.84 -7.18 -34.88
N PHE A 562 -7.42 -6.97 -33.68
CA PHE A 562 -8.61 -6.16 -33.46
C PHE A 562 -8.35 -4.87 -32.65
N VAL A 563 -7.09 -4.46 -32.54
CA VAL A 563 -6.77 -3.14 -31.97
C VAL A 563 -7.25 -2.05 -32.94
N ASP A 564 -8.09 -1.17 -32.42
CA ASP A 564 -8.58 0.03 -33.09
C ASP A 564 -7.51 1.13 -33.01
N PHE A 565 -6.63 1.14 -34.02
CA PHE A 565 -5.57 2.13 -34.14
C PHE A 565 -6.08 3.56 -34.37
N ASP A 566 -7.35 3.75 -34.75
CA ASP A 566 -7.96 5.07 -34.86
C ASP A 566 -8.17 5.66 -33.46
N LYS A 567 -8.72 4.85 -32.55
CA LYS A 567 -8.84 5.23 -31.14
C LYS A 567 -7.48 5.45 -30.49
N VAL A 568 -6.50 4.57 -30.76
CA VAL A 568 -5.12 4.77 -30.27
C VAL A 568 -4.58 6.12 -30.75
N TYR A 569 -4.77 6.44 -32.04
CA TYR A 569 -4.32 7.69 -32.63
C TYR A 569 -4.92 8.92 -31.93
N PHE A 570 -6.24 8.94 -31.71
CA PHE A 570 -6.89 10.05 -31.00
C PHE A 570 -6.42 10.18 -29.54
N GLU A 571 -6.18 9.05 -28.86
CA GLU A 571 -5.60 9.04 -27.51
C GLU A 571 -4.16 9.59 -27.48
N LEU A 572 -3.37 9.34 -28.53
CA LEU A 572 -2.03 9.91 -28.69
C LEU A 572 -2.06 11.41 -29.00
N GLU A 573 -2.98 11.87 -29.85
CA GLU A 573 -3.17 13.31 -30.08
C GLU A 573 -3.63 14.04 -28.81
N ARG A 574 -4.51 13.42 -28.00
CA ARG A 574 -4.88 13.94 -26.68
C ARG A 574 -3.67 14.04 -25.75
N PHE A 575 -2.89 12.96 -25.65
CA PHE A 575 -1.67 12.91 -24.84
C PHE A 575 -0.63 13.97 -25.27
N LYS A 576 -0.43 14.13 -26.57
CA LYS A 576 0.42 15.18 -27.16
C LYS A 576 -0.04 16.59 -26.76
N ASN A 577 -1.36 16.84 -26.76
CA ASN A 577 -1.93 18.12 -26.34
C ASN A 577 -1.75 18.37 -24.84
N GLU A 578 -1.99 17.36 -23.99
CA GLU A 578 -1.75 17.43 -22.53
C GLU A 578 -0.28 17.77 -22.20
N LYS A 579 0.67 17.21 -22.96
CA LYS A 579 2.10 17.51 -22.83
C LYS A 579 2.54 18.81 -23.53
N SER A 580 1.62 19.46 -24.25
CA SER A 580 1.87 20.64 -25.08
C SER A 580 3.01 20.42 -26.09
N TRP A 581 3.01 19.29 -26.81
CA TRP A 581 3.98 18.94 -27.86
C TRP A 581 3.44 19.32 -29.24
N TYR A 582 3.18 20.60 -29.46
CA TYR A 582 2.58 21.11 -30.71
C TYR A 582 3.49 20.97 -31.93
N ASN A 583 4.80 20.75 -31.75
CA ASN A 583 5.76 20.49 -32.83
C ASN A 583 5.90 19.01 -33.21
N LEU A 584 5.28 18.07 -32.47
CA LEU A 584 5.32 16.65 -32.77
C LEU A 584 4.21 16.27 -33.78
N ASN A 585 4.60 15.58 -34.84
CA ASN A 585 3.66 14.98 -35.80
C ASN A 585 3.60 13.46 -35.61
N ILE A 586 2.39 12.91 -35.57
CA ILE A 586 2.13 11.48 -35.38
C ILE A 586 1.39 10.97 -36.63
N PRO A 587 2.08 10.34 -37.59
CA PRO A 587 1.41 9.70 -38.72
C PRO A 587 0.55 8.53 -38.22
N LYS A 588 -0.72 8.46 -38.62
CA LYS A 588 -1.62 7.39 -38.17
C LYS A 588 -1.15 5.99 -38.60
N VAL A 589 -0.63 5.87 -39.82
CA VAL A 589 -0.21 4.59 -40.42
C VAL A 589 0.95 3.94 -39.66
N ILE A 590 1.87 4.75 -39.10
CA ILE A 590 3.08 4.25 -38.45
C ILE A 590 2.79 3.50 -37.14
N LEU A 591 1.65 3.76 -36.49
CA LEU A 591 1.34 3.19 -35.17
C LEU A 591 1.24 1.67 -35.21
N ARG A 592 0.67 1.13 -36.29
CA ARG A 592 0.59 -0.32 -36.49
C ARG A 592 1.96 -0.92 -36.75
N GLU A 593 2.77 -0.27 -37.57
CA GLU A 593 4.12 -0.74 -37.92
C GLU A 593 5.05 -0.73 -36.70
N ILE A 594 4.97 0.30 -35.84
CA ILE A 594 5.71 0.35 -34.57
C ILE A 594 5.34 -0.83 -33.66
N MET A 595 4.05 -1.17 -33.56
CA MET A 595 3.61 -2.29 -32.71
C MET A 595 3.93 -3.67 -33.29
N GLN A 596 4.24 -3.77 -34.59
CA GLN A 596 4.73 -5.01 -35.20
C GLN A 596 6.21 -5.29 -34.89
N ASP A 597 6.96 -4.25 -34.49
CA ASP A 597 8.32 -4.38 -33.97
C ASP A 597 8.27 -4.61 -32.46
N ASP A 598 8.69 -5.77 -31.99
CA ASP A 598 8.69 -6.12 -30.56
C ASP A 598 10.04 -5.84 -29.88
N THR A 599 11.01 -5.30 -30.62
CA THR A 599 12.37 -5.11 -30.11
C THR A 599 12.49 -3.91 -29.18
N TRP A 600 11.56 -2.96 -29.24
CA TRP A 600 11.65 -1.68 -28.52
C TRP A 600 11.03 -1.69 -27.12
N TYR A 601 10.34 -2.75 -26.71
CA TYR A 601 9.73 -2.82 -25.38
C TYR A 601 9.86 -4.18 -24.68
N ILE A 602 9.56 -4.19 -23.39
CA ILE A 602 9.47 -5.34 -22.50
C ILE A 602 8.13 -5.21 -21.76
N LEU A 603 7.24 -6.18 -21.94
CA LEU A 603 5.95 -6.24 -21.26
C LEU A 603 5.99 -7.34 -20.19
N MET A 604 5.84 -6.94 -18.93
CA MET A 604 5.66 -7.85 -17.80
C MET A 604 4.16 -7.99 -17.53
N ILE A 605 3.60 -9.17 -17.78
CA ILE A 605 2.15 -9.40 -17.72
C ILE A 605 1.87 -10.88 -17.36
N PRO A 606 0.84 -11.19 -16.54
CA PRO A 606 0.46 -12.57 -16.29
C PRO A 606 0.15 -13.33 -17.59
N GLU A 607 0.60 -14.58 -17.69
CA GLU A 607 0.38 -15.42 -18.88
C GLU A 607 -1.10 -15.55 -19.26
N ASP A 608 -1.97 -15.69 -18.25
CA ASP A 608 -3.41 -15.79 -18.45
C ASP A 608 -4.03 -14.54 -19.07
N ASP A 609 -3.40 -13.38 -18.90
CA ASP A 609 -3.87 -12.10 -19.45
C ASP A 609 -3.43 -11.86 -20.89
N LEU A 610 -2.51 -12.68 -21.42
CA LEU A 610 -2.15 -12.72 -22.84
C LEU A 610 -3.03 -13.67 -23.65
N LYS A 611 -3.74 -14.60 -23.01
CA LYS A 611 -4.58 -15.57 -23.74
C LYS A 611 -5.79 -14.89 -24.39
N ILE A 612 -5.98 -15.13 -25.68
CA ILE A 612 -7.19 -14.72 -26.42
C ILE A 612 -8.32 -15.69 -26.04
N LYS A 613 -9.11 -15.32 -25.03
CA LYS A 613 -10.26 -16.13 -24.58
C LYS A 613 -11.53 -15.75 -25.31
N ASP A 614 -11.80 -14.45 -25.42
CA ASP A 614 -12.94 -13.91 -26.14
C ASP A 614 -12.66 -12.50 -26.70
N PHE A 615 -13.63 -11.87 -27.36
CA PHE A 615 -13.43 -10.56 -27.97
C PHE A 615 -13.09 -9.44 -26.96
N ARG A 616 -13.39 -9.61 -25.66
CA ARG A 616 -13.05 -8.65 -24.62
C ARG A 616 -11.55 -8.63 -24.33
N SER A 617 -10.83 -9.72 -24.59
CA SER A 617 -9.35 -9.76 -24.53
C SER A 617 -8.73 -8.62 -25.36
N TYR A 618 -9.34 -8.25 -26.48
CA TYR A 618 -8.85 -7.15 -27.33
C TYR A 618 -9.04 -5.76 -26.73
N MET A 619 -9.97 -5.56 -25.79
CA MET A 619 -10.06 -4.29 -25.04
C MET A 619 -8.82 -4.10 -24.17
N ARG A 620 -8.33 -5.17 -23.54
CA ARG A 620 -7.07 -5.13 -22.80
C ARG A 620 -5.87 -4.89 -23.72
N PHE A 621 -5.79 -5.58 -24.85
CA PHE A 621 -4.71 -5.35 -25.81
C PHE A 621 -4.73 -3.93 -26.39
N GLN A 622 -5.92 -3.35 -26.60
CA GLN A 622 -6.11 -1.93 -26.96
C GLN A 622 -5.49 -1.00 -25.90
N GLU A 623 -5.78 -1.25 -24.62
CA GLU A 623 -5.25 -0.46 -23.50
C GLU A 623 -3.73 -0.58 -23.41
N ILE A 624 -3.19 -1.79 -23.42
CA ILE A 624 -1.75 -2.06 -23.39
C ILE A 624 -1.06 -1.38 -24.57
N THR A 625 -1.59 -1.52 -25.78
CA THR A 625 -1.07 -0.89 -27.00
C THR A 625 -1.06 0.64 -26.87
N THR A 626 -2.13 1.22 -26.33
CA THR A 626 -2.23 2.67 -26.11
C THR A 626 -1.17 3.16 -25.11
N VAL A 627 -0.99 2.45 -24.00
CA VAL A 627 0.02 2.80 -22.97
C VAL A 627 1.44 2.66 -23.52
N LEU A 628 1.72 1.57 -24.24
CA LEU A 628 3.02 1.33 -24.89
C LEU A 628 3.35 2.46 -25.88
N LEU A 629 2.42 2.79 -26.78
CA LEU A 629 2.65 3.85 -27.76
C LEU A 629 2.74 5.25 -27.15
N LYS A 630 2.01 5.54 -26.04
CA LYS A 630 2.20 6.79 -25.27
C LYS A 630 3.63 6.88 -24.73
N LYS A 631 4.14 5.80 -24.14
CA LYS A 631 5.54 5.72 -23.66
C LYS A 631 6.54 5.84 -24.81
N TYR A 632 6.25 5.22 -25.97
CA TYR A 632 7.09 5.33 -27.16
C TYR A 632 7.17 6.76 -27.67
N CYS A 633 6.02 7.43 -27.82
CA CYS A 633 5.95 8.83 -28.20
C CYS A 633 6.75 9.74 -27.26
N GLU A 634 6.65 9.52 -25.94
CA GLU A 634 7.41 10.29 -24.95
C GLU A 634 8.92 10.06 -25.09
N ALA A 635 9.34 8.82 -25.23
CA ALA A 635 10.75 8.49 -25.40
C ALA A 635 11.32 9.01 -26.74
N PHE A 636 10.57 8.89 -27.83
CA PHE A 636 10.91 9.46 -29.14
C PHE A 636 10.97 11.00 -29.11
N TYR A 637 10.01 11.66 -28.47
CA TYR A 637 9.99 13.11 -28.36
C TYR A 637 11.20 13.62 -27.57
N ASN A 638 11.50 12.98 -26.43
CA ASN A 638 12.68 13.30 -25.65
C ASN A 638 13.98 13.01 -26.41
N TYR A 639 14.00 11.95 -27.23
CA TYR A 639 15.11 11.61 -28.11
C TYR A 639 15.39 12.78 -29.09
N MET A 640 14.37 13.23 -29.81
CA MET A 640 14.49 14.34 -30.77
C MET A 640 14.82 15.69 -30.11
N ARG A 641 14.24 15.96 -28.93
CA ARG A 641 14.54 17.17 -28.15
C ARG A 641 16.02 17.25 -27.82
N GLN A 642 16.58 16.16 -27.29
CA GLN A 642 17.97 16.12 -26.85
C GLN A 642 18.95 16.23 -28.02
N SER A 643 18.63 15.64 -29.19
CA SER A 643 19.45 15.82 -30.41
C SER A 643 19.56 17.28 -30.84
N TYR A 644 18.49 18.06 -30.64
CA TYR A 644 18.48 19.50 -30.93
C TYR A 644 19.22 20.33 -29.86
N GLU A 645 19.12 19.93 -28.59
CA GLU A 645 19.74 20.63 -27.47
C GLU A 645 21.27 20.50 -27.44
N LEU A 646 21.81 19.33 -27.84
CA LEU A 646 23.24 19.00 -27.70
C LEU A 646 24.20 19.97 -28.42
N PRO A 647 24.01 20.34 -29.71
CA PRO A 647 24.89 21.30 -30.40
C PRO A 647 24.81 22.72 -29.84
N ASN A 648 23.79 23.00 -29.02
CA ASN A 648 23.48 24.30 -28.48
C ASN A 648 23.90 24.47 -27.01
N LEU A 649 24.73 23.56 -26.50
CA LEU A 649 25.34 23.70 -25.20
C LEU A 649 26.38 24.83 -25.19
N GLU A 650 26.61 25.42 -24.02
CA GLU A 650 27.67 26.38 -23.75
C GLU A 650 28.25 26.17 -22.34
N TYR A 651 29.44 26.71 -22.11
CA TYR A 651 30.05 26.69 -20.78
C TYR A 651 29.45 27.78 -19.89
N ARG A 652 28.93 27.37 -18.74
CA ARG A 652 28.48 28.29 -17.67
C ARG A 652 29.09 27.89 -16.33
N GLY A 653 29.20 28.86 -15.43
CA GLY A 653 29.55 28.57 -14.04
C GLY A 653 28.46 27.72 -13.37
N LEU A 654 28.83 26.93 -12.37
CA LEU A 654 27.89 26.20 -11.56
C LEU A 654 27.25 27.17 -10.56
N GLU A 655 25.93 27.27 -10.57
CA GLU A 655 25.19 28.16 -9.67
C GLU A 655 24.82 27.41 -8.38
N LYS A 656 24.66 28.12 -7.27
CA LYS A 656 24.34 27.51 -5.99
C LYS A 656 23.01 26.76 -6.04
N ASP A 657 22.03 27.20 -6.83
CA ASP A 657 20.69 26.64 -7.00
C ASP A 657 20.59 25.55 -8.11
N ASP A 658 21.73 25.10 -8.64
CA ASP A 658 21.75 24.09 -9.70
C ASP A 658 21.01 22.80 -9.31
N ARG A 659 20.26 22.25 -10.27
CA ARG A 659 19.40 21.08 -10.05
C ARG A 659 20.17 19.80 -9.71
N ASN A 660 21.48 19.77 -9.95
CA ASN A 660 22.33 18.63 -9.58
C ASN A 660 22.60 18.54 -8.08
N PHE A 661 22.45 19.63 -7.32
CA PHE A 661 22.57 19.56 -5.87
C PHE A 661 21.41 18.74 -5.28
N VAL A 662 21.74 17.68 -4.54
CA VAL A 662 20.82 17.17 -3.52
C VAL A 662 20.80 18.21 -2.41
N ARG A 663 19.60 18.49 -1.87
CA ARG A 663 19.41 19.41 -0.73
C ARG A 663 19.07 18.65 0.53
N GLU A 664 18.30 17.59 0.35
CA GLU A 664 17.77 16.76 1.39
C GLU A 664 17.61 15.35 0.83
N TYR A 665 17.94 14.36 1.65
CA TYR A 665 17.53 12.97 1.45
C TYR A 665 16.36 12.65 2.39
N SER A 666 15.32 12.06 1.84
CA SER A 666 14.28 11.35 2.57
C SER A 666 14.69 9.88 2.68
N ILE A 667 14.91 9.40 3.90
CA ILE A 667 15.32 8.03 4.20
C ILE A 667 14.20 7.37 4.98
N THR A 668 13.63 6.30 4.42
CA THR A 668 12.62 5.48 5.07
C THR A 668 13.27 4.20 5.58
N VAL A 669 13.23 3.97 6.89
CA VAL A 669 13.69 2.73 7.53
C VAL A 669 12.48 1.88 7.90
N TYR A 670 12.46 0.64 7.44
CA TYR A 670 11.43 -0.36 7.74
C TYR A 670 11.93 -1.18 8.94
N ASP A 671 11.37 -0.90 10.10
CA ASP A 671 11.66 -1.58 11.35
C ASP A 671 11.15 -3.04 11.31
N ASP A 672 11.95 -4.00 11.75
CA ASP A 672 11.56 -5.40 11.92
C ASP A 672 11.64 -5.80 13.41
N GLY A 673 11.69 -4.80 14.29
CA GLY A 673 11.91 -4.97 15.73
C GLY A 673 13.35 -5.30 16.10
N LYS A 674 14.31 -5.29 15.15
CA LYS A 674 15.72 -5.70 15.39
C LYS A 674 16.76 -4.63 15.03
N LYS A 675 16.38 -3.44 14.56
CA LYS A 675 17.30 -2.41 14.04
C LYS A 675 17.34 -1.10 14.84
N GLU A 676 17.24 -1.19 16.17
CA GLU A 676 17.34 -0.03 17.09
C GLU A 676 18.63 0.79 16.88
N THR A 677 19.71 0.13 16.45
CA THR A 677 21.02 0.76 16.21
C THR A 677 21.08 1.67 14.99
N ILE A 678 20.36 1.38 13.90
CA ILE A 678 20.35 2.24 12.69
C ILE A 678 19.55 3.52 12.96
N LYS A 679 18.40 3.37 13.62
CA LYS A 679 17.55 4.50 14.03
C LYS A 679 18.34 5.50 14.86
N ALA A 680 19.00 5.03 15.92
CA ALA A 680 19.81 5.86 16.80
C ALA A 680 20.95 6.58 16.05
N ARG A 681 21.55 5.95 15.04
CA ARG A 681 22.59 6.58 14.20
C ARG A 681 22.01 7.67 13.31
N LEU A 682 20.85 7.43 12.68
CA LEU A 682 20.16 8.41 11.85
C LEU A 682 19.64 9.59 12.66
N ASP A 683 19.08 9.35 13.85
CA ASP A 683 18.69 10.41 14.79
C ASP A 683 19.90 11.28 15.15
N SER A 684 21.03 10.64 15.50
CA SER A 684 22.27 11.35 15.84
C SER A 684 22.82 12.15 14.65
N LEU A 685 22.73 11.62 13.43
CA LEU A 685 23.14 12.32 12.21
C LEU A 685 22.27 13.57 11.97
N VAL A 686 20.94 13.42 12.01
CA VAL A 686 20.00 14.52 11.78
C VAL A 686 20.24 15.62 12.81
N ASP A 687 20.42 15.27 14.07
CA ASP A 687 20.73 16.24 15.12
C ASP A 687 22.09 16.92 14.93
N ALA A 688 23.12 16.16 14.53
CA ALA A 688 24.44 16.71 14.26
C ALA A 688 24.42 17.73 13.10
N LEU A 689 23.73 17.39 12.00
CA LEU A 689 23.59 18.26 10.83
C LEU A 689 22.73 19.49 11.14
N ARG A 690 21.66 19.33 11.94
CA ARG A 690 20.84 20.47 12.40
C ARG A 690 21.68 21.46 13.19
N LYS A 691 22.45 20.99 14.19
CA LYS A 691 23.37 21.84 14.98
C LYS A 691 24.43 22.52 14.11
N ALA A 692 24.98 21.81 13.12
CA ALA A 692 25.96 22.38 12.19
C ALA A 692 25.37 23.48 11.30
N SER A 693 24.10 23.36 10.91
CA SER A 693 23.38 24.38 10.11
C SER A 693 23.11 25.68 10.88
N GLU A 694 22.93 25.60 12.21
CA GLU A 694 22.70 26.75 13.09
C GLU A 694 24.01 27.46 13.51
N GLY A 695 25.17 26.78 13.43
CA GLY A 695 26.43 27.23 14.04
C GLY A 695 27.60 27.61 13.10
N LYS A 696 27.43 27.60 11.77
CA LYS A 696 28.53 27.77 10.77
C LYS A 696 29.70 26.81 10.96
N SER A 697 29.52 25.54 10.58
CA SER A 697 30.50 24.66 9.92
C SER A 697 30.20 23.20 10.28
N VAL A 698 30.42 22.30 9.32
CA VAL A 698 30.38 20.85 9.51
C VAL A 698 31.80 20.29 9.74
N GLU A 699 32.81 21.16 9.77
CA GLU A 699 34.22 20.80 9.96
C GLU A 699 34.41 20.04 11.28
N GLY A 700 34.98 18.82 11.17
CA GLY A 700 35.28 17.96 12.31
C GLY A 700 34.19 16.93 12.65
N LEU A 701 33.02 16.96 12.00
CA LEU A 701 32.03 15.88 12.12
C LEU A 701 32.53 14.65 11.35
N ASN A 702 32.85 13.58 12.08
CA ASN A 702 33.15 12.29 11.46
C ASN A 702 31.87 11.64 10.95
N MET A 703 31.47 11.95 9.72
CA MET A 703 30.24 11.45 9.10
C MET A 703 30.19 9.92 9.02
N GLU A 704 31.34 9.27 8.83
CA GLU A 704 31.42 7.81 8.75
C GLU A 704 31.05 7.14 10.09
N SER A 705 31.14 7.86 11.21
CA SER A 705 30.71 7.35 12.51
C SER A 705 29.20 7.11 12.60
N PHE A 706 28.42 7.65 11.67
CA PHE A 706 26.97 7.44 11.58
C PHE A 706 26.60 6.26 10.65
N SER A 707 27.56 5.69 9.91
CA SER A 707 27.35 4.48 9.10
C SER A 707 27.04 3.26 9.98
N HIS A 708 26.26 2.31 9.44
CA HIS A 708 25.92 1.08 10.14
C HIS A 708 25.60 -0.07 9.18
N GLY A 709 26.41 -1.13 9.22
CA GLY A 709 26.15 -2.38 8.51
C GLY A 709 26.04 -2.16 7.00
N THR A 710 24.81 -2.23 6.50
CA THR A 710 24.41 -2.07 5.09
C THR A 710 24.11 -0.63 4.69
N PHE A 711 24.20 0.34 5.61
CA PHE A 711 23.91 1.75 5.39
C PHE A 711 25.17 2.60 5.60
N ASP A 712 25.65 3.24 4.55
CA ASP A 712 26.89 4.02 4.56
C ASP A 712 26.64 5.51 4.32
N ILE A 713 27.23 6.33 5.18
CA ILE A 713 27.32 7.79 5.05
C ILE A 713 28.76 8.11 4.69
N ILE A 714 28.95 8.61 3.47
CA ILE A 714 30.25 8.87 2.89
C ILE A 714 30.47 10.37 2.88
N ASP A 715 31.59 10.78 3.47
CA ASP A 715 32.09 12.13 3.37
C ASP A 715 33.37 12.18 2.51
N PHE A 716 33.40 13.18 1.63
CA PHE A 716 34.52 13.46 0.75
C PHE A 716 34.62 14.97 0.58
N GLU A 717 35.62 15.59 1.19
CA GLU A 717 35.81 17.05 1.22
C GLU A 717 35.87 17.70 -0.17
N LYS A 718 36.36 16.97 -1.18
CA LYS A 718 36.42 17.45 -2.57
C LYS A 718 35.10 17.28 -3.32
N HIS A 719 34.10 16.59 -2.74
CA HIS A 719 32.76 16.54 -3.31
C HIS A 719 32.01 17.84 -3.00
N LEU A 720 31.20 18.33 -3.94
CA LEU A 720 30.57 19.65 -3.85
C LEU A 720 29.48 19.77 -2.78
N TYR A 721 28.94 18.64 -2.31
CA TYR A 721 28.02 18.59 -1.19
C TYR A 721 28.23 17.34 -0.33
N SER A 722 27.82 17.38 0.94
CA SER A 722 27.95 16.26 1.89
C SER A 722 26.71 16.18 2.78
N PRO A 723 26.27 14.98 3.24
CA PRO A 723 26.84 13.67 2.95
C PRO A 723 26.40 13.05 1.63
N LEU A 724 27.15 12.05 1.17
CA LEU A 724 26.70 11.06 0.19
C LEU A 724 26.19 9.82 0.91
N ILE A 725 25.17 9.17 0.37
CA ILE A 725 24.52 8.00 1.00
C ILE A 725 24.64 6.80 0.08
N HIS A 726 24.92 5.63 0.65
CA HIS A 726 24.84 4.33 0.01
C HIS A 726 24.06 3.34 0.87
N VAL A 727 23.30 2.46 0.22
CA VAL A 727 22.62 1.33 0.84
C VAL A 727 22.99 0.06 0.09
N ASP A 728 23.35 -1.00 0.81
CA ASP A 728 23.67 -2.31 0.22
C ASP A 728 22.46 -2.84 -0.57
N LYS A 729 22.71 -3.43 -1.74
CA LYS A 729 21.67 -3.97 -2.62
C LYS A 729 20.83 -5.11 -2.02
N TYR A 730 21.28 -5.73 -0.92
CA TYR A 730 20.53 -6.77 -0.20
C TYR A 730 19.73 -6.21 0.99
N GLU A 731 19.79 -4.89 1.20
CA GLU A 731 19.06 -4.21 2.26
C GLU A 731 17.72 -3.68 1.74
N ASP A 732 16.68 -4.50 1.91
CA ASP A 732 15.32 -4.17 1.47
C ASP A 732 14.55 -3.32 2.50
N ASN A 733 15.11 -3.13 3.71
CA ASN A 733 14.45 -2.42 4.81
C ASN A 733 14.88 -0.95 4.92
N ILE A 734 15.60 -0.40 3.94
CA ILE A 734 15.94 1.03 3.89
C ILE A 734 15.69 1.52 2.47
N SER A 735 14.92 2.59 2.30
CA SER A 735 14.75 3.26 1.00
C SER A 735 15.12 4.73 1.08
N VAL A 736 15.89 5.22 0.10
CA VAL A 736 16.39 6.60 0.08
C VAL A 736 15.88 7.33 -1.17
N SER A 737 15.52 8.61 -1.00
CA SER A 737 15.12 9.50 -2.09
C SER A 737 15.71 10.90 -1.87
N PRO A 738 16.41 11.53 -2.84
CA PRO A 738 16.76 11.01 -4.16
C PRO A 738 17.67 9.76 -4.09
N VAL A 739 17.68 8.97 -5.16
CA VAL A 739 18.38 7.68 -5.27
C VAL A 739 19.81 7.76 -4.70
N GLU A 740 20.16 6.85 -3.81
CA GLU A 740 21.47 6.64 -3.17
C GLU A 740 22.55 6.17 -4.17
N LEU A 741 23.82 6.20 -3.77
CA LEU A 741 24.93 5.68 -4.56
C LEU A 741 24.78 4.16 -4.74
N ASN A 742 24.95 3.65 -5.95
CA ASN A 742 25.11 2.22 -6.16
C ASN A 742 26.51 1.73 -5.72
N GLU A 743 26.74 0.41 -5.63
CA GLU A 743 28.02 -0.15 -5.15
C GLU A 743 29.24 0.29 -5.99
N GLY A 744 29.10 0.37 -7.31
CA GLY A 744 30.17 0.86 -8.19
C GLY A 744 30.47 2.35 -8.01
N GLU A 745 29.41 3.16 -7.86
CA GLU A 745 29.52 4.59 -7.56
C GLU A 745 30.18 4.84 -6.19
N ARG A 746 29.75 4.11 -5.16
CA ARG A 746 30.34 4.13 -3.82
C ARG A 746 31.83 3.82 -3.87
N GLN A 747 32.21 2.69 -4.48
CA GLN A 747 33.61 2.29 -4.54
C GLN A 747 34.47 3.32 -5.29
N PHE A 748 33.93 3.92 -6.35
CA PHE A 748 34.62 4.98 -7.09
C PHE A 748 34.91 6.22 -6.22
N VAL A 749 33.93 6.69 -5.44
CA VAL A 749 34.10 7.83 -4.54
C VAL A 749 35.16 7.54 -3.47
N LEU A 750 35.11 6.34 -2.88
CA LEU A 750 36.07 5.91 -1.85
C LEU A 750 37.50 5.81 -2.41
N ASP A 751 37.66 5.17 -3.58
CA ASP A 751 38.97 5.03 -4.22
C ASP A 751 39.58 6.39 -4.61
N LEU A 752 38.74 7.31 -5.11
CA LEU A 752 39.19 8.67 -5.45
C LEU A 752 39.60 9.46 -4.20
N ARG A 753 38.83 9.35 -3.11
CA ARG A 753 39.16 9.97 -1.82
C ARG A 753 40.49 9.45 -1.27
N ASP A 754 40.68 8.13 -1.31
CA ASP A 754 41.92 7.47 -0.87
C ASP A 754 43.12 7.91 -1.71
N TYR A 755 42.94 8.02 -3.03
CA TYR A 755 43.98 8.51 -3.93
C TYR A 755 44.38 9.95 -3.60
N CYS A 756 43.42 10.85 -3.42
CA CYS A 756 43.67 12.25 -3.04
C CYS A 756 44.40 12.35 -1.69
N THR A 757 44.03 11.52 -0.72
CA THR A 757 44.65 11.50 0.61
C THR A 757 46.10 10.99 0.58
N LYS A 758 46.39 9.98 -0.25
CA LYS A 758 47.74 9.39 -0.39
C LYS A 758 48.68 10.25 -1.25
N ASN A 759 48.15 11.03 -2.19
CA ASN A 759 48.92 11.79 -3.16
C ASN A 759 48.77 13.32 -2.94
N LYS A 760 48.81 13.79 -1.69
CA LYS A 760 48.64 15.23 -1.39
C LYS A 760 49.60 16.13 -2.17
N ASP A 761 50.85 15.70 -2.32
CA ASP A 761 51.87 16.47 -3.04
C ASP A 761 51.51 16.71 -4.51
N PHE A 762 50.83 15.76 -5.15
CA PHE A 762 50.36 15.89 -6.54
C PHE A 762 49.29 16.99 -6.68
N PHE A 763 48.54 17.27 -5.61
CA PHE A 763 47.46 18.26 -5.59
C PHE A 763 47.87 19.61 -4.96
N ASN A 764 49.16 19.84 -4.69
CA ASN A 764 49.62 21.10 -4.10
C ASN A 764 49.35 22.32 -5.02
N ASP A 765 49.40 22.13 -6.34
CA ASP A 765 49.15 23.15 -7.35
C ASP A 765 47.83 22.92 -8.14
N LYS A 766 47.01 21.96 -7.70
CA LYS A 766 45.80 21.51 -8.41
C LYS A 766 44.60 21.42 -7.47
N GLU A 767 43.47 21.95 -7.90
CA GLU A 767 42.20 21.81 -7.18
C GLU A 767 41.35 20.73 -7.85
N LEU A 768 40.92 19.72 -7.09
CA LEU A 768 39.99 18.68 -7.54
C LEU A 768 38.62 18.88 -6.93
N TYR A 769 37.58 18.78 -7.75
CA TYR A 769 36.18 18.81 -7.31
C TYR A 769 35.37 17.70 -7.94
N LEU A 770 34.40 17.15 -7.21
CA LEU A 770 33.51 16.09 -7.68
C LEU A 770 32.04 16.45 -7.42
N LEU A 771 31.17 16.21 -8.40
CA LEU A 771 29.73 16.35 -8.25
C LEU A 771 29.04 15.10 -8.80
N ARG A 772 28.15 14.51 -8.00
CA ARG A 772 27.20 13.52 -8.49
C ARG A 772 26.14 14.20 -9.38
N ASN A 773 26.01 13.73 -10.62
CA ASN A 773 25.11 14.27 -11.63
C ASN A 773 23.75 13.58 -11.54
N LYS A 774 22.65 14.35 -11.48
CA LYS A 774 21.30 13.78 -11.39
C LYS A 774 20.76 13.43 -12.77
N ALA A 775 20.63 12.15 -13.09
CA ALA A 775 20.03 11.69 -14.34
C ALA A 775 18.62 12.30 -14.54
N LYS A 776 18.33 12.82 -15.76
CA LYS A 776 17.12 13.56 -16.20
C LYS A 776 17.07 15.07 -15.93
N SER A 777 17.75 15.60 -14.91
CA SER A 777 17.81 17.05 -14.64
C SER A 777 19.21 17.64 -14.83
N GLY A 778 20.24 16.80 -14.81
CA GLY A 778 21.63 17.12 -15.05
C GLY A 778 22.06 16.90 -16.50
N ILE A 779 23.37 16.75 -16.71
CA ILE A 779 23.97 16.72 -18.06
C ILE A 779 23.88 15.31 -18.64
N GLY A 780 23.45 15.21 -19.90
CA GLY A 780 23.38 13.96 -20.65
C GLY A 780 23.89 14.12 -22.08
N PHE A 781 24.41 13.02 -22.64
CA PHE A 781 25.00 12.93 -23.96
C PHE A 781 24.23 11.95 -24.83
N PHE A 782 23.46 12.51 -25.74
CA PHE A 782 22.49 11.78 -26.53
C PHE A 782 23.11 10.80 -27.54
N GLU A 783 24.12 11.28 -28.28
CA GLU A 783 24.78 10.51 -29.34
C GLU A 783 25.56 9.28 -28.82
N ALA A 784 25.66 9.15 -27.50
CA ALA A 784 26.27 8.03 -26.79
C ALA A 784 25.21 7.06 -26.20
N GLY A 785 24.07 6.91 -26.87
CA GLY A 785 22.99 6.02 -26.42
C GLY A 785 22.21 6.58 -25.23
N ASN A 786 22.01 7.90 -25.21
CA ASN A 786 21.36 8.61 -24.11
C ASN A 786 22.07 8.42 -22.76
N PHE A 787 23.40 8.62 -22.79
CA PHE A 787 24.29 8.43 -21.67
C PHE A 787 24.22 9.61 -20.70
N TYR A 788 23.91 9.34 -19.44
CA TYR A 788 24.01 10.30 -18.35
C TYR A 788 25.15 9.84 -17.45
N PRO A 789 26.31 10.53 -17.42
CA PRO A 789 27.38 10.18 -16.51
C PRO A 789 26.91 10.36 -15.07
N ASP A 790 27.29 9.46 -14.16
CA ASP A 790 26.92 9.55 -12.75
C ASP A 790 27.70 10.67 -12.02
N PHE A 791 28.90 11.03 -12.49
CA PHE A 791 29.74 12.06 -11.89
C PHE A 791 30.31 13.04 -12.89
N ILE A 792 30.52 14.27 -12.44
CA ILE A 792 31.32 15.30 -13.09
C ILE A 792 32.48 15.64 -12.16
N MET A 793 33.70 15.53 -12.66
CA MET A 793 34.92 15.83 -11.92
C MET A 793 35.65 16.99 -12.59
N TRP A 794 36.13 17.94 -11.80
CA TRP A 794 36.96 19.05 -12.24
C TRP A 794 38.35 18.91 -11.67
N ILE A 795 39.38 19.16 -12.49
CA ILE A 795 40.73 19.43 -12.04
C ILE A 795 41.13 20.81 -12.57
N ILE A 796 41.51 21.72 -11.68
CA ILE A 796 41.95 23.07 -12.04
C ILE A 796 43.47 23.15 -11.83
N GLU A 797 44.19 23.51 -12.88
CA GLU A 797 45.65 23.71 -12.88
C GLU A 797 45.95 25.07 -13.51
N GLY A 798 46.24 26.07 -12.66
CA GLY A 798 46.40 27.45 -13.10
C GLY A 798 45.15 28.01 -13.80
N SER A 799 45.26 28.31 -15.10
CA SER A 799 44.15 28.80 -15.94
C SER A 799 43.38 27.70 -16.68
N LYS A 800 43.86 26.45 -16.64
CA LYS A 800 43.23 25.31 -17.31
C LYS A 800 42.23 24.62 -16.39
N GLN A 801 41.15 24.13 -17.00
CA GLN A 801 40.12 23.37 -16.30
C GLN A 801 39.80 22.09 -17.07
N TYR A 802 40.10 20.95 -16.46
CA TYR A 802 39.85 19.63 -17.01
C TYR A 802 38.55 19.08 -16.40
N ILE A 803 37.53 18.90 -17.23
CA ILE A 803 36.20 18.39 -16.84
C ILE A 803 36.08 16.95 -17.31
N ALA A 804 35.91 16.02 -16.40
CA ALA A 804 35.73 14.59 -16.69
C ALA A 804 34.32 14.14 -16.32
N PHE A 805 33.59 13.60 -17.29
CA PHE A 805 32.29 12.95 -17.11
C PHE A 805 32.50 11.45 -16.89
N ILE A 806 32.16 10.96 -15.70
CA ILE A 806 32.55 9.62 -15.24
C ILE A 806 31.30 8.81 -14.92
N ASP A 807 31.26 7.57 -15.40
CA ASP A 807 30.13 6.64 -15.20
C ASP A 807 30.61 5.30 -14.64
N PRO A 808 30.49 5.08 -13.32
CA PRO A 808 30.82 3.83 -12.66
C PRO A 808 29.80 2.72 -12.96
N LYS A 809 29.80 2.17 -14.19
CA LYS A 809 28.75 1.27 -14.67
C LYS A 809 29.26 -0.04 -15.27
N GLY A 810 28.57 -1.12 -14.96
CA GLY A 810 28.81 -2.43 -15.57
C GLY A 810 28.46 -2.44 -17.07
N ILE A 811 29.31 -3.06 -17.88
CA ILE A 811 29.21 -3.04 -19.35
C ILE A 811 28.85 -4.40 -19.97
N ARG A 812 28.55 -5.42 -19.15
CA ARG A 812 28.24 -6.79 -19.61
C ARG A 812 27.07 -6.85 -20.62
N SER A 813 26.02 -6.07 -20.40
CA SER A 813 24.80 -6.09 -21.21
C SER A 813 24.78 -5.04 -22.33
N ILE A 814 25.92 -4.37 -22.58
CA ILE A 814 26.02 -3.36 -23.62
C ILE A 814 26.21 -4.07 -24.97
N SER A 815 25.23 -3.90 -25.87
CA SER A 815 25.27 -4.44 -27.23
C SER A 815 26.19 -3.61 -28.14
N GLY A 816 26.94 -4.27 -29.03
CA GLY A 816 27.79 -3.59 -30.03
C GLY A 816 29.25 -3.40 -29.61
N GLY A 817 29.65 -3.87 -28.44
CA GLY A 817 31.05 -3.89 -28.00
C GLY A 817 31.72 -2.51 -28.04
N GLU A 818 32.91 -2.42 -28.60
CA GLU A 818 33.65 -1.16 -28.74
C GLU A 818 32.88 -0.11 -29.53
N GLU A 819 32.11 -0.50 -30.54
CA GLU A 819 31.30 0.39 -31.39
C GLU A 819 30.04 0.89 -30.68
N ASN A 820 29.79 0.46 -29.43
CA ASN A 820 28.65 0.97 -28.70
C ASN A 820 28.76 2.50 -28.52
N PRO A 821 27.68 3.26 -28.80
CA PRO A 821 27.68 4.71 -28.66
C PRO A 821 28.17 5.21 -27.30
N LYS A 822 27.83 4.51 -26.21
CA LYS A 822 28.26 4.85 -24.84
C LYS A 822 29.77 4.78 -24.69
N ILE A 823 30.39 3.76 -25.27
CA ILE A 823 31.84 3.60 -25.27
C ILE A 823 32.47 4.64 -26.18
N GLN A 824 31.92 4.91 -27.36
CA GLN A 824 32.47 5.92 -28.29
C GLN A 824 32.37 7.37 -27.79
N LEU A 825 31.76 7.63 -26.62
CA LEU A 825 31.63 8.99 -26.06
C LEU A 825 32.99 9.69 -25.87
N TYR A 826 34.07 8.97 -25.56
CA TYR A 826 35.39 9.59 -25.37
C TYR A 826 35.91 10.31 -26.60
N LYS A 827 35.46 9.91 -27.80
CA LYS A 827 35.74 10.63 -29.05
C LYS A 827 34.78 11.79 -29.24
N LYS A 828 33.47 11.53 -29.12
CA LYS A 828 32.41 12.52 -29.36
C LYS A 828 32.53 13.73 -28.44
N ILE A 829 32.96 13.53 -27.20
CA ILE A 829 33.14 14.64 -26.27
C ILE A 829 34.28 15.57 -26.68
N LYS A 830 35.30 15.07 -27.40
CA LYS A 830 36.37 15.89 -27.98
C LYS A 830 35.90 16.69 -29.19
N GLU A 831 34.94 16.17 -29.96
CA GLU A 831 34.28 16.93 -31.04
C GLU A 831 33.46 18.09 -30.46
N LEU A 832 32.70 17.84 -29.38
CA LEU A 832 32.00 18.88 -28.63
C LEU A 832 32.98 19.92 -28.06
N GLN A 833 34.09 19.46 -27.46
CA GLN A 833 35.16 20.34 -26.97
C GLN A 833 35.68 21.24 -28.09
N ALA A 834 36.01 20.69 -29.27
CA ALA A 834 36.52 21.49 -30.39
C ALA A 834 35.55 22.59 -30.83
N ASN A 835 34.25 22.31 -30.81
CA ASN A 835 33.21 23.31 -31.11
C ASN A 835 33.16 24.42 -30.05
N LEU A 836 33.31 24.08 -28.78
CA LEU A 836 33.24 25.01 -27.64
C LEU A 836 34.57 25.74 -27.35
N CYS A 837 35.71 25.23 -27.83
CA CYS A 837 37.03 25.84 -27.63
C CYS A 837 37.12 27.27 -28.17
N LYS A 838 36.27 27.65 -29.13
CA LYS A 838 36.22 29.01 -29.69
C LYS A 838 35.94 30.10 -28.63
N THR A 839 35.17 29.77 -27.59
CA THR A 839 34.82 30.72 -26.51
C THR A 839 35.58 30.45 -25.21
N ASN A 840 36.04 29.23 -24.98
CA ASN A 840 36.80 28.86 -23.78
C ASN A 840 37.94 27.90 -24.14
N PRO A 841 39.11 28.41 -24.58
CA PRO A 841 40.21 27.56 -25.04
C PRO A 841 40.90 26.77 -23.92
N ASN A 842 40.70 27.17 -22.66
CA ASN A 842 41.36 26.56 -21.50
C ASN A 842 40.53 25.42 -20.85
N VAL A 843 39.38 25.06 -21.43
CA VAL A 843 38.53 23.98 -20.90
C VAL A 843 38.72 22.72 -21.72
N ILE A 844 39.04 21.62 -21.05
CA ILE A 844 39.30 20.31 -21.66
C ILE A 844 38.24 19.34 -21.15
N LEU A 845 37.53 18.66 -22.06
CA LEU A 845 36.49 17.71 -21.75
C LEU A 845 36.98 16.28 -21.91
N ASN A 846 36.65 15.43 -20.96
CA ASN A 846 36.97 14.02 -20.96
C ASN A 846 35.72 13.21 -20.57
N SER A 847 35.62 11.97 -21.05
CA SER A 847 34.63 11.02 -20.55
C SER A 847 35.28 9.68 -20.24
N PHE A 848 34.84 9.05 -19.16
CA PHE A 848 35.33 7.75 -18.71
C PHE A 848 34.18 6.84 -18.30
N ILE A 849 34.31 5.56 -18.65
CA ILE A 849 33.47 4.50 -18.07
C ILE A 849 34.35 3.77 -17.06
N VAL A 850 33.94 3.73 -15.80
CA VAL A 850 34.63 2.98 -14.74
C VAL A 850 33.82 1.71 -14.48
N THR A 851 34.21 0.59 -15.09
CA THR A 851 33.39 -0.62 -15.05
C THR A 851 33.73 -1.51 -13.84
N PRO A 852 32.75 -1.90 -13.00
CA PRO A 852 32.91 -2.95 -12.01
C PRO A 852 32.84 -4.36 -12.64
N THR A 853 32.49 -4.48 -13.92
CA THR A 853 32.50 -5.77 -14.64
C THR A 853 33.93 -6.23 -14.86
N ARG A 854 34.24 -7.48 -14.49
CA ARG A 854 35.58 -8.07 -14.69
C ARG A 854 35.88 -8.28 -16.16
N LEU A 855 37.15 -8.18 -16.54
CA LEU A 855 37.62 -8.40 -17.91
C LEU A 855 37.20 -9.76 -18.48
N SER A 856 37.18 -10.81 -17.65
CA SER A 856 36.71 -12.15 -18.04
C SER A 856 35.25 -12.13 -18.49
N GLU A 857 34.38 -11.45 -17.76
CA GLU A 857 32.94 -11.34 -18.07
C GLU A 857 32.70 -10.49 -19.33
N ILE A 858 33.53 -9.48 -19.56
CA ILE A 858 33.48 -8.65 -20.77
C ILE A 858 33.86 -9.50 -22.00
N LYS A 859 34.93 -10.30 -21.90
CA LYS A 859 35.36 -11.19 -23.00
C LYS A 859 34.29 -12.20 -23.39
N GLU A 860 33.59 -12.79 -22.41
CA GLU A 860 32.48 -13.71 -22.65
C GLU A 860 31.31 -13.02 -23.36
N SER A 861 30.93 -11.82 -22.91
CA SER A 861 29.76 -11.11 -23.43
C SER A 861 29.98 -10.50 -24.82
N TRP A 862 31.19 -10.02 -25.12
CA TRP A 862 31.50 -9.34 -26.38
C TRP A 862 32.04 -10.28 -27.47
N ARG A 863 32.09 -11.60 -27.23
CA ARG A 863 32.52 -12.63 -28.19
C ARG A 863 33.86 -12.29 -28.86
N GLY A 864 34.87 -11.85 -28.10
CA GLY A 864 36.12 -11.35 -28.69
C GLY A 864 37.35 -11.36 -27.77
N THR A 865 38.51 -11.06 -28.36
CA THR A 865 39.85 -11.01 -27.75
C THR A 865 40.19 -9.68 -27.08
N ILE A 866 39.19 -8.89 -26.68
CA ILE A 866 39.41 -7.53 -26.19
C ILE A 866 40.35 -7.51 -24.97
N THR A 867 41.40 -6.72 -25.07
CA THR A 867 42.45 -6.57 -24.07
C THR A 867 42.13 -5.42 -23.12
N LYS A 868 42.79 -5.43 -21.96
CA LYS A 868 42.71 -4.32 -21.02
C LYS A 868 43.20 -3.01 -21.65
N GLU A 869 44.26 -3.09 -22.45
CA GLU A 869 44.87 -1.94 -23.13
C GLU A 869 43.91 -1.32 -24.17
N GLU A 870 43.13 -2.13 -24.88
CA GLU A 870 42.10 -1.67 -25.84
C GLU A 870 40.93 -0.97 -25.15
N LEU A 871 40.43 -1.53 -24.05
CA LEU A 871 39.43 -0.86 -23.20
C LEU A 871 39.95 0.47 -22.67
N GLU A 872 41.19 0.48 -22.18
CA GLU A 872 41.81 1.70 -21.68
C GLU A 872 41.95 2.76 -22.78
N LYS A 873 42.32 2.40 -24.01
CA LYS A 873 42.34 3.34 -25.16
C LYS A 873 40.99 4.00 -25.40
N CYS A 874 39.89 3.30 -25.08
CA CYS A 874 38.54 3.82 -25.16
C CYS A 874 38.06 4.56 -23.89
N ASN A 875 38.98 4.88 -22.97
CA ASN A 875 38.67 5.43 -21.64
C ASN A 875 37.72 4.57 -20.80
N VAL A 876 37.72 3.26 -21.04
CA VAL A 876 37.04 2.27 -20.20
C VAL A 876 38.07 1.72 -19.21
N LEU A 877 37.86 1.98 -17.92
CA LEU A 877 38.78 1.62 -16.85
C LEU A 877 38.17 0.50 -15.98
N LEU A 878 38.95 -0.54 -15.69
CA LEU A 878 38.51 -1.72 -14.94
C LEU A 878 38.64 -1.48 -13.43
N GLN A 879 37.54 -1.19 -12.75
CA GLN A 879 37.52 -0.88 -11.31
C GLN A 879 38.00 -2.05 -10.44
N ARG A 880 37.64 -3.29 -10.82
CA ARG A 880 37.99 -4.50 -10.03
C ARG A 880 39.33 -5.12 -10.40
N ASP A 881 39.73 -5.02 -11.67
CA ASP A 881 40.93 -5.70 -12.18
C ASP A 881 42.19 -4.81 -12.17
N ASP A 882 42.05 -3.50 -11.94
CA ASP A 882 43.17 -2.57 -11.89
C ASP A 882 43.15 -1.65 -10.67
N LYS A 883 44.00 -1.92 -9.68
CA LYS A 883 44.12 -1.08 -8.48
C LYS A 883 44.62 0.35 -8.76
N LYS A 884 45.20 0.61 -9.95
CA LYS A 884 45.71 1.93 -10.36
C LYS A 884 44.75 2.68 -11.29
N TYR A 885 43.48 2.26 -11.40
CA TYR A 885 42.56 2.87 -12.35
C TYR A 885 42.31 4.36 -12.08
N ILE A 886 42.28 4.81 -10.81
CA ILE A 886 42.15 6.25 -10.46
C ILE A 886 43.36 7.05 -10.94
N GLU A 887 44.58 6.54 -10.70
CA GLU A 887 45.82 7.16 -11.17
C GLU A 887 45.79 7.31 -12.70
N LYS A 888 45.35 6.27 -13.42
CA LYS A 888 45.18 6.30 -14.87
C LYS A 888 44.12 7.28 -15.32
N LEU A 889 42.98 7.36 -14.62
CA LEU A 889 41.90 8.30 -14.89
C LEU A 889 42.42 9.74 -14.82
N ILE A 890 43.08 10.10 -13.72
CA ILE A 890 43.63 11.44 -13.50
C ILE A 890 44.71 11.77 -14.53
N ASN A 891 45.68 10.87 -14.74
CA ASN A 891 46.75 11.07 -15.71
C ASN A 891 46.23 11.21 -17.15
N LYS A 892 45.12 10.54 -17.50
CA LYS A 892 44.47 10.71 -18.80
C LYS A 892 43.64 11.97 -18.87
N ALA A 893 42.96 12.36 -17.80
CA ALA A 893 42.14 13.56 -17.75
C ALA A 893 42.98 14.84 -17.95
N LEU A 894 44.24 14.82 -17.49
CA LEU A 894 45.20 15.92 -17.61
C LEU A 894 45.95 15.98 -18.96
N LYS A 895 45.69 15.05 -19.88
CA LYS A 895 46.21 15.07 -21.26
C LYS A 895 45.19 15.76 -22.18
#